data_AF-A0A6A5KSX9-F1
#
_entry.id   AF-A0A6A5KSX9-F1
#
_cell.length_a   1.000
_cell.length_b   1.000
_cell.length_c   1.000
_cell.angle_alpha   90.00
_cell.angle_beta   90.00
_cell.angle_gamma   90.00
#
_symmetry.space_group_name_H-M   'P 1'
#
loop_
_entity.id
_entity.type
_entity.pdbx_description
1 polymer ?
#
loop_
_entity_poly.entity_id
_entity_poly.type
_entity_poly.pdbx_seq_one_letter_code
_entity_poly.pdbx_strand_id
1 'polypeptide(L)'
;MKDASDANTGKAPSISPVPPQYEHAYELPANELPDADVPPPYTAEELTGSIPQPGDTEVTNDGRIDIDLNSRLTRTFLKIVPKTDKKEAEPSRRHTVFRSWNWNIRMNIVIQVVGSRGDVQPFIALGQELQKYGHRVRIATHNTFESFVHESNLEFYPIGGDPKELMAYMVKNPGLIPSMKSLRQGDIQRKRDMIADMLHGCWQSCISPDLKSDQPFVADAIIANPPSFAHVHCAQALGIPLHLMFTMPWSSTKAFPHPLANFKGGEITTALINYASYGIVEFLTWQGLGDVINAFRSSLDLEHVPISVGPVLASALKIPFTYCWSPALVPKPVDWPAHIDVCGFFFREPTPYTPPKDIDDFLHQGPPPVYIGFGSIVLDEPAKMTAHILETIRVLGIRAIISKGWSNLGGDLPNNDNNPDVLFIGDCPHEWLFQHVSAVVHHGGAGTAACGLRNACPTVVVPFFGDQPFWGDMIAAAGAGPSPIPHKTLTAENLTPAIHFCLTREAKQAARALSAQMASERGVEAAVQSFHANLPLETMQCALVPSRVAAWRLKKERICLSKLAAQVLIDNGVIAASDLENFETSPFIITNQRWDPVTGTTAACVGIVGDMGMAAKSMVLDPFVELRRPLASSSSSASASASPSASTGSLASQQQKPNGAVVAGRMAGGVAKGFGKFVGALYKGVIVDLPLATTEGFRNVPRLYGEEVKDHGEVTGAVSGFQVGGRNFVHGLADGFTDPFRQTYEGGKKEGAVGYAKGFGKGMAGFVTKTSAAAVGVVAYPGDGIVKSLKYMAKSGTRKRVRAAKLVESGWVCGKSEADIDVLELVREFERIRKGKGKQEV
;
A
#
# COMPACT_ATOMS: atom_id res chain seq x y z
N MET A 1 -14.91 -13.24 61.94
CA MET A 1 -14.65 -12.92 63.36
C MET A 1 -14.06 -11.52 63.36
N LYS A 2 -14.92 -10.52 63.56
CA LYS A 2 -15.10 -9.71 64.81
C LYS A 2 -13.93 -8.75 65.02
N ASP A 3 -14.03 -7.45 65.29
CA ASP A 3 -15.06 -6.39 65.40
C ASP A 3 -14.19 -5.09 65.47
N ALA A 4 -14.38 -3.97 64.74
CA ALA A 4 -15.43 -2.93 64.76
C ALA A 4 -15.44 -1.99 66.00
N SER A 5 -15.29 -0.66 65.75
CA SER A 5 -15.91 0.52 66.41
C SER A 5 -14.98 1.75 66.24
N ASP A 6 -15.35 3.00 65.91
CA ASP A 6 -16.58 3.82 65.80
C ASP A 6 -16.14 5.24 65.30
N ALA A 7 -16.93 6.23 64.83
CA ALA A 7 -18.30 6.37 64.34
C ALA A 7 -18.57 7.82 63.84
N ASN A 8 -19.59 7.96 62.96
CA ASN A 8 -20.61 9.05 62.82
C ASN A 8 -20.26 10.41 62.15
N THR A 9 -21.12 11.13 61.39
CA THR A 9 -22.60 11.19 61.14
C THR A 9 -22.91 11.99 59.84
N GLY A 10 -24.05 11.76 59.15
CA GLY A 10 -24.72 12.81 58.34
C GLY A 10 -25.54 12.36 57.11
N LYS A 11 -26.87 12.60 57.11
CA LYS A 11 -27.93 12.11 56.19
C LYS A 11 -28.19 12.94 54.91
N ALA A 12 -28.79 12.29 53.90
CA ALA A 12 -29.41 12.82 52.65
C ALA A 12 -30.78 13.52 52.87
N PRO A 13 -31.40 14.21 51.86
CA PRO A 13 -32.27 13.62 50.79
C PRO A 13 -32.27 14.37 49.41
N SER A 14 -32.43 13.78 48.21
CA SER A 14 -33.58 13.25 47.41
C SER A 14 -34.55 14.24 46.71
N ILE A 15 -34.79 14.01 45.39
CA ILE A 15 -36.02 14.19 44.56
C ILE A 15 -36.03 15.29 43.44
N SER A 16 -36.29 14.85 42.18
CA SER A 16 -36.65 15.57 40.91
C SER A 16 -38.13 16.09 40.93
N PRO A 17 -38.80 16.77 39.93
CA PRO A 17 -38.75 16.63 38.44
C PRO A 17 -39.06 17.91 37.57
N VAL A 18 -39.13 17.70 36.24
CA VAL A 18 -39.47 18.54 35.02
C VAL A 18 -40.91 19.15 35.07
N PRO A 19 -41.35 20.30 34.43
CA PRO A 19 -41.56 20.58 32.96
C PRO A 19 -41.67 22.11 32.53
N PRO A 20 -42.37 22.61 31.44
CA PRO A 20 -42.64 22.22 30.02
C PRO A 20 -42.39 23.34 28.92
N GLN A 21 -42.83 23.03 27.68
CA GLN A 21 -42.80 23.66 26.32
C GLN A 21 -43.54 25.01 26.10
N TYR A 22 -43.29 25.67 24.94
CA TYR A 22 -44.26 26.49 24.16
C TYR A 22 -43.96 26.49 22.64
N GLU A 23 -45.02 26.28 21.82
CA GLU A 23 -45.11 26.46 20.36
C GLU A 23 -45.73 27.83 20.00
N HIS A 24 -45.48 28.34 18.78
CA HIS A 24 -46.51 29.03 17.98
C HIS A 24 -46.13 29.14 16.49
N ALA A 25 -47.07 28.75 15.63
CA ALA A 25 -47.06 28.88 14.17
C ALA A 25 -47.94 30.06 13.70
N TYR A 26 -47.70 30.56 12.48
CA TYR A 26 -48.64 31.39 11.71
C TYR A 26 -48.58 31.01 10.21
N GLU A 27 -49.74 30.81 9.60
CA GLU A 27 -49.99 30.56 8.17
C GLU A 27 -50.94 31.61 7.56
N LEU A 28 -50.93 31.66 6.19
CA LEU A 28 -51.98 32.04 5.21
C LEU A 28 -51.81 33.40 4.44
N PRO A 29 -52.40 33.61 3.21
CA PRO A 29 -52.05 33.01 1.90
C PRO A 29 -52.20 33.94 0.63
N ALA A 30 -51.89 33.37 -0.56
CA ALA A 30 -52.50 33.54 -1.91
C ALA A 30 -52.00 34.56 -2.99
N ASN A 31 -51.47 33.96 -4.09
CA ASN A 31 -51.59 34.18 -5.55
C ASN A 31 -51.29 35.54 -6.26
N GLU A 32 -50.33 35.53 -7.20
CA GLU A 32 -50.49 35.76 -8.67
C GLU A 32 -49.15 35.46 -9.45
N LEU A 33 -49.24 34.90 -10.67
CA LEU A 33 -48.20 34.32 -11.59
C LEU A 33 -47.55 35.38 -12.55
N PRO A 34 -46.62 35.08 -13.52
CA PRO A 34 -45.57 34.04 -13.70
C PRO A 34 -44.16 34.53 -14.20
N ASP A 35 -43.17 33.61 -14.12
CA ASP A 35 -41.93 33.36 -14.91
C ASP A 35 -40.89 34.44 -15.27
N ALA A 36 -39.68 34.25 -14.70
CA ALA A 36 -38.42 34.21 -15.45
C ALA A 36 -37.37 33.36 -14.68
N ASP A 37 -36.77 32.39 -15.35
CA ASP A 37 -35.79 31.42 -14.85
C ASP A 37 -34.73 31.98 -13.89
N VAL A 38 -34.81 31.58 -12.62
CA VAL A 38 -33.72 31.72 -11.64
C VAL A 38 -33.30 30.31 -11.22
N PRO A 39 -32.07 29.84 -11.51
CA PRO A 39 -31.59 28.58 -10.97
C PRO A 39 -31.54 28.66 -9.43
N PRO A 40 -31.85 27.56 -8.72
CA PRO A 40 -32.06 27.61 -7.28
C PRO A 40 -30.82 28.16 -6.55
N PRO A 41 -31.01 28.98 -5.50
CA PRO A 41 -29.91 29.40 -4.65
C PRO A 41 -29.30 28.15 -4.03
N TYR A 42 -28.02 27.92 -4.29
CA TYR A 42 -27.26 26.89 -3.59
C TYR A 42 -27.25 27.28 -2.11
N THR A 43 -28.11 26.63 -1.32
CA THR A 43 -28.03 26.65 0.13
C THR A 43 -26.65 26.10 0.50
N ALA A 44 -25.93 26.86 1.32
CA ALA A 44 -24.73 26.43 1.98
C ALA A 44 -25.09 25.38 3.04
N GLU A 45 -25.59 24.22 2.61
CA GLU A 45 -25.66 23.02 3.43
C GLU A 45 -24.23 22.56 3.69
N GLU A 46 -23.71 23.02 4.83
CA GLU A 46 -22.77 22.36 5.71
C GLU A 46 -21.93 21.26 5.05
N LEU A 47 -20.90 21.68 4.30
CA LEU A 47 -19.68 20.92 4.08
C LEU A 47 -18.88 20.83 5.39
N THR A 48 -19.49 20.30 6.45
CA THR A 48 -18.74 19.64 7.51
C THR A 48 -18.35 18.28 6.95
N GLY A 49 -17.04 18.06 6.79
CA GLY A 49 -16.49 16.79 6.35
C GLY A 49 -16.79 15.71 7.38
N SER A 50 -17.97 15.10 7.32
CA SER A 50 -18.20 13.80 7.91
C SER A 50 -17.63 12.76 6.96
N ILE A 51 -16.51 12.18 7.38
CA ILE A 51 -16.15 10.79 7.08
C ILE A 51 -17.45 9.97 7.14
N PRO A 52 -17.73 9.06 6.19
CA PRO A 52 -18.90 8.19 6.29
C PRO A 52 -18.98 7.62 7.71
N GLN A 53 -20.10 7.85 8.39
CA GLN A 53 -20.33 7.28 9.71
C GLN A 53 -20.22 5.75 9.57
N PRO A 54 -19.64 5.02 10.55
CA PRO A 54 -19.63 3.57 10.53
C PRO A 54 -21.09 3.07 10.43
N GLY A 55 -21.51 2.58 9.27
CA GLY A 55 -22.91 2.20 9.05
C GLY A 55 -23.36 2.01 7.60
N ASP A 56 -22.74 2.68 6.62
CA ASP A 56 -23.21 2.63 5.22
C ASP A 56 -22.72 1.40 4.41
N THR A 57 -22.05 0.45 5.08
CA THR A 57 -21.60 -0.82 4.49
C THR A 57 -22.02 -1.96 5.42
N GLU A 58 -23.12 -2.63 5.08
CA GLU A 58 -23.56 -3.83 5.79
C GLU A 58 -22.60 -4.99 5.52
N VAL A 59 -22.23 -5.74 6.57
CA VAL A 59 -21.27 -6.85 6.49
C VAL A 59 -22.01 -8.16 6.19
N THR A 60 -21.53 -8.93 5.21
CA THR A 60 -21.97 -10.30 4.97
C THR A 60 -21.30 -11.29 5.91
N ASN A 61 -21.96 -12.42 6.16
CA ASN A 61 -21.47 -13.47 7.05
C ASN A 61 -20.34 -14.35 6.43
N ASP A 62 -19.65 -13.90 5.39
CA ASP A 62 -18.76 -14.69 4.51
C ASP A 62 -17.32 -14.14 4.40
N GLY A 63 -16.90 -13.26 5.30
CA GLY A 63 -15.52 -12.82 5.38
C GLY A 63 -15.18 -11.54 4.60
N ARG A 64 -16.14 -11.02 3.84
CA ARG A 64 -15.92 -10.01 2.80
C ARG A 64 -16.68 -8.72 3.09
N ILE A 65 -16.19 -7.63 2.51
CA ILE A 65 -16.81 -6.29 2.62
C ILE A 65 -17.80 -6.12 1.47
N ASP A 66 -19.08 -5.88 1.76
CA ASP A 66 -19.99 -5.42 0.73
C ASP A 66 -19.73 -3.95 0.40
N ILE A 67 -19.33 -3.70 -0.84
CA ILE A 67 -19.12 -2.37 -1.37
C ILE A 67 -20.37 -1.97 -2.15
N ASP A 68 -21.12 -1.00 -1.61
CA ASP A 68 -22.19 -0.34 -2.36
C ASP A 68 -21.58 0.54 -3.45
N LEU A 69 -21.90 0.23 -4.71
CA LEU A 69 -21.41 0.98 -5.86
C LEU A 69 -22.01 2.39 -5.95
N ASN A 70 -23.14 2.65 -5.30
CA ASN A 70 -23.78 3.96 -5.25
C ASN A 70 -23.20 4.86 -4.16
N SER A 71 -22.44 4.31 -3.21
CA SER A 71 -21.87 5.07 -2.10
C SER A 71 -20.92 6.18 -2.57
N ARG A 72 -20.83 7.24 -1.76
CA ARG A 72 -19.91 8.37 -2.01
C ARG A 72 -18.45 7.93 -2.00
N LEU A 73 -18.10 6.95 -1.16
CA LEU A 73 -16.77 6.35 -1.10
C LEU A 73 -16.40 5.73 -2.45
N THR A 74 -17.24 4.82 -2.95
CA THR A 74 -17.02 4.16 -4.24
C THR A 74 -16.91 5.19 -5.37
N ARG A 75 -17.87 6.11 -5.48
CA ARG A 75 -17.85 7.17 -6.49
C ARG A 75 -16.59 8.04 -6.45
N THR A 76 -15.97 8.20 -5.28
CA THR A 76 -14.71 8.96 -5.13
C THR A 76 -13.52 8.15 -5.64
N PHE A 77 -13.38 6.89 -5.22
CA PHE A 77 -12.31 6.01 -5.68
C PHE A 77 -12.36 5.73 -7.19
N LEU A 78 -13.56 5.62 -7.75
CA LEU A 78 -13.77 5.46 -9.20
C LEU A 78 -13.18 6.62 -10.03
N LYS A 79 -13.14 7.85 -9.49
CA LYS A 79 -12.54 9.01 -10.17
C LYS A 79 -11.01 8.95 -10.22
N ILE A 80 -10.39 8.18 -9.33
CA ILE A 80 -8.92 8.07 -9.17
C ILE A 80 -8.37 6.92 -10.01
N VAL A 81 -9.22 6.01 -10.50
CA VAL A 81 -8.80 4.92 -11.37
C VAL A 81 -8.12 5.49 -12.61
N PRO A 82 -6.87 5.08 -12.91
CA PRO A 82 -6.14 5.58 -14.07
C PRO A 82 -6.95 5.35 -15.35
N LYS A 83 -7.27 6.45 -16.04
CA LYS A 83 -7.76 6.44 -17.42
C LYS A 83 -6.58 5.98 -18.28
N THR A 84 -6.59 4.72 -18.71
CA THR A 84 -5.49 4.16 -19.49
C THR A 84 -5.43 4.80 -20.86
N ASP A 85 -4.35 5.52 -21.15
CA ASP A 85 -3.78 5.55 -22.50
C ASP A 85 -3.14 4.19 -22.78
N LYS A 86 -3.31 3.68 -24.01
CA LYS A 86 -2.70 2.44 -24.51
C LYS A 86 -1.17 2.58 -24.58
N LYS A 87 -0.46 2.60 -23.45
CA LYS A 87 0.98 2.29 -23.46
C LYS A 87 1.13 0.78 -23.43
N GLU A 88 1.89 0.25 -24.39
CA GLU A 88 2.32 -1.14 -24.39
C GLU A 88 2.90 -1.46 -23.00
N ALA A 89 2.37 -2.49 -22.37
CA ALA A 89 2.90 -2.97 -21.10
C ALA A 89 4.37 -3.31 -21.33
N GLU A 90 5.30 -2.64 -20.64
CA GLU A 90 6.66 -3.11 -20.63
C GLU A 90 6.64 -4.56 -20.11
N PRO A 91 7.20 -5.52 -20.86
CA PRO A 91 7.15 -6.91 -20.46
C PRO A 91 7.70 -7.04 -19.05
N SER A 92 6.99 -7.79 -18.20
CA SER A 92 7.53 -8.19 -16.90
C SER A 92 8.94 -8.72 -17.09
N ARG A 93 9.86 -8.45 -16.16
CA ARG A 93 11.28 -8.84 -16.25
C ARG A 93 11.52 -10.35 -16.46
N ARG A 94 10.46 -11.16 -16.50
CA ARG A 94 10.44 -12.59 -16.79
C ARG A 94 10.72 -12.98 -18.23
N HIS A 95 10.41 -12.15 -19.22
CA HIS A 95 10.62 -12.57 -20.61
C HIS A 95 12.09 -12.52 -21.05
N THR A 96 13.01 -11.97 -20.24
CA THR A 96 14.34 -11.67 -20.74
C THR A 96 15.50 -12.35 -20.05
N VAL A 97 15.42 -12.93 -18.84
CA VAL A 97 16.58 -13.71 -18.36
C VAL A 97 16.30 -14.68 -17.20
N PHE A 98 16.33 -15.98 -17.49
CA PHE A 98 16.98 -16.94 -16.57
C PHE A 98 18.47 -16.56 -16.56
N ARG A 99 18.86 -15.55 -15.77
CA ARG A 99 20.30 -15.39 -15.49
C ARG A 99 20.64 -16.51 -14.52
N SER A 100 21.46 -17.45 -14.97
CA SER A 100 22.28 -18.26 -14.07
C SER A 100 23.16 -17.28 -13.27
N TRP A 101 22.62 -16.66 -12.23
CA TRP A 101 23.37 -15.76 -11.37
C TRP A 101 24.38 -16.60 -10.61
N ASN A 102 25.65 -16.29 -10.81
CA ASN A 102 26.68 -16.58 -9.83
C ASN A 102 26.47 -15.59 -8.66
N TRP A 103 25.37 -15.77 -7.92
CA TRP A 103 25.00 -14.90 -6.81
C TRP A 103 26.04 -15.02 -5.70
N ASN A 104 26.60 -13.88 -5.28
CA ASN A 104 27.72 -13.86 -4.33
C ASN A 104 27.48 -12.95 -3.12
N ILE A 105 26.32 -12.27 -3.02
CA ILE A 105 26.06 -11.34 -1.90
C ILE A 105 25.34 -12.08 -0.77
N ARG A 106 26.01 -12.29 0.36
CA ARG A 106 25.40 -12.88 1.56
C ARG A 106 24.66 -11.80 2.35
N MET A 107 23.44 -12.11 2.78
CA MET A 107 22.52 -11.19 3.46
C MET A 107 21.87 -11.85 4.66
N ASN A 108 21.53 -11.06 5.67
CA ASN A 108 20.55 -11.42 6.68
C ASN A 108 19.16 -11.03 6.19
N ILE A 109 18.29 -12.01 5.96
CA ILE A 109 16.93 -11.79 5.48
C ILE A 109 15.97 -12.15 6.60
N VAL A 110 15.10 -11.21 6.98
CA VAL A 110 13.95 -11.50 7.82
C VAL A 110 12.70 -11.65 6.95
N ILE A 111 11.97 -12.74 7.16
CA ILE A 111 10.70 -13.02 6.48
C ILE A 111 9.57 -12.88 7.49
N GLN A 112 8.78 -11.82 7.39
CA GLN A 112 7.68 -11.50 8.30
C GLN A 112 6.37 -12.06 7.74
N VAL A 113 5.80 -13.06 8.40
CA VAL A 113 4.58 -13.73 7.94
C VAL A 113 3.55 -13.82 9.05
N VAL A 114 2.41 -13.17 8.83
CA VAL A 114 1.23 -13.29 9.69
C VAL A 114 0.19 -14.15 8.99
N GLY A 115 -0.34 -15.16 9.68
CA GLY A 115 -1.39 -16.01 9.13
C GLY A 115 -1.38 -17.45 9.66
N SER A 116 -2.02 -18.30 8.88
CA SER A 116 -2.19 -19.72 9.13
C SER A 116 -0.95 -20.54 8.76
N ARG A 117 -1.02 -21.86 8.97
CA ARG A 117 -0.03 -22.79 8.39
C ARG A 117 0.05 -22.66 6.87
N GLY A 118 -1.07 -22.39 6.19
CA GLY A 118 -1.11 -22.19 4.74
C GLY A 118 -0.37 -20.93 4.27
N ASP A 119 -0.21 -19.94 5.16
CA ASP A 119 0.60 -18.75 4.91
C ASP A 119 2.07 -19.02 5.23
N VAL A 120 2.38 -19.65 6.37
CA VAL A 120 3.77 -19.85 6.83
C VAL A 120 4.52 -20.89 6.00
N GLN A 121 3.88 -21.99 5.59
CA GLN A 121 4.52 -23.09 4.89
C GLN A 121 5.21 -22.69 3.56
N PRO A 122 4.57 -21.88 2.68
CA PRO A 122 5.22 -21.31 1.50
C PRO A 122 6.54 -20.58 1.81
N PHE A 123 6.56 -19.77 2.87
CA PHE A 123 7.75 -18.97 3.22
C PHE A 123 8.86 -19.78 3.86
N ILE A 124 8.56 -20.95 4.45
CA ILE A 124 9.59 -21.90 4.83
C ILE A 124 10.30 -22.44 3.59
N ALA A 125 9.55 -22.83 2.55
CA ALA A 125 10.14 -23.29 1.30
C ALA A 125 11.02 -22.19 0.66
N LEU A 126 10.53 -20.94 0.66
CA LEU A 126 11.30 -19.78 0.21
C LEU A 126 12.58 -19.57 1.03
N GLY A 127 12.49 -19.69 2.36
CA GLY A 127 13.65 -19.53 3.24
C GLY A 127 14.74 -20.57 2.98
N GLN A 128 14.35 -21.82 2.78
CA GLN A 128 15.29 -22.90 2.43
C GLN A 128 15.94 -22.67 1.06
N GLU A 129 15.20 -22.16 0.08
CA GLU A 129 15.76 -21.81 -1.22
C GLU A 129 16.75 -20.64 -1.11
N LEU A 130 16.42 -19.60 -0.34
CA LEU A 130 17.33 -18.47 -0.07
C LEU A 130 18.63 -18.91 0.61
N GLN A 131 18.59 -19.91 1.50
CA GLN A 131 19.81 -20.45 2.13
C GLN A 131 20.78 -21.06 1.11
N LYS A 132 20.30 -21.63 -0.01
CA LYS A 132 21.16 -22.15 -1.08
C LYS A 132 22.02 -21.06 -1.73
N TYR A 133 21.61 -19.80 -1.64
CA TYR A 133 22.34 -18.62 -2.10
C TYR A 133 23.26 -18.01 -1.03
N GLY A 134 23.42 -18.67 0.12
CA GLY A 134 24.30 -18.24 1.21
C GLY A 134 23.69 -17.17 2.13
N HIS A 135 22.38 -16.94 2.04
CA HIS A 135 21.67 -16.03 2.94
C HIS A 135 21.46 -16.67 4.33
N ARG A 136 21.50 -15.83 5.36
CA ARG A 136 21.05 -16.18 6.71
C ARG A 136 19.59 -15.76 6.82
N VAL A 137 18.69 -16.72 7.01
CA VAL A 137 17.24 -16.48 6.94
C VAL A 137 16.58 -16.70 8.28
N ARG A 138 15.78 -15.71 8.69
CA ARG A 138 14.95 -15.73 9.90
C ARG A 138 13.48 -15.60 9.53
N ILE A 139 12.65 -16.53 9.98
CA ILE A 139 11.19 -16.44 9.86
C ILE A 139 10.63 -15.79 11.14
N ALA A 140 9.94 -14.68 10.96
CA ALA A 140 9.23 -13.97 12.02
C ALA A 140 7.73 -14.24 11.89
N THR A 141 7.17 -15.05 12.78
CA THR A 141 5.76 -15.46 12.76
C THR A 141 5.26 -15.83 14.15
N HIS A 142 4.05 -16.36 14.24
CA HIS A 142 3.39 -16.73 15.50
C HIS A 142 4.13 -17.84 16.25
N ASN A 143 4.12 -17.77 17.58
CA ASN A 143 4.81 -18.71 18.48
C ASN A 143 4.48 -20.18 18.20
N THR A 144 3.24 -20.49 17.79
CA THR A 144 2.82 -21.86 17.50
C THR A 144 3.57 -22.54 16.36
N PHE A 145 4.30 -21.78 15.52
CA PHE A 145 5.05 -22.31 14.39
C PHE A 145 6.56 -22.43 14.65
N GLU A 146 7.02 -22.14 15.86
CA GLU A 146 8.44 -22.18 16.24
C GLU A 146 9.11 -23.51 15.88
N SER A 147 8.53 -24.64 16.32
CA SER A 147 9.08 -25.96 16.03
C SER A 147 9.15 -26.24 14.53
N PHE A 148 8.11 -25.87 13.78
CA PHE A 148 8.03 -26.09 12.34
C PHE A 148 9.11 -25.33 11.56
N VAL A 149 9.45 -24.12 12.00
CA VAL A 149 10.52 -23.30 11.43
C VAL A 149 11.89 -23.92 11.75
N HIS A 150 12.14 -24.30 13.01
CA HIS A 150 13.41 -24.89 13.42
C HIS A 150 13.68 -26.26 12.79
N GLU A 151 12.67 -27.13 12.69
CA GLU A 151 12.75 -28.42 11.99
C GLU A 151 13.11 -28.25 10.51
N SER A 152 12.83 -27.08 9.94
CA SER A 152 13.17 -26.73 8.56
C SER A 152 14.55 -26.05 8.44
N ASN A 153 15.33 -26.01 9.53
CA ASN A 153 16.69 -25.45 9.64
C ASN A 153 16.78 -23.94 9.37
N LEU A 154 15.74 -23.20 9.78
CA LEU A 154 15.65 -21.74 9.69
C LEU A 154 15.69 -21.11 11.09
N GLU A 155 16.15 -19.86 11.19
CA GLU A 155 16.01 -19.09 12.43
C GLU A 155 14.57 -18.67 12.64
N PHE A 156 14.14 -18.57 13.91
CA PHE A 156 12.79 -18.21 14.29
C PHE A 156 12.79 -16.96 15.17
N TYR A 157 11.79 -16.10 14.97
CA TYR A 157 11.51 -15.01 15.91
C TYR A 157 10.00 -14.89 16.17
N PRO A 158 9.54 -14.92 17.43
CA PRO A 158 8.13 -14.79 17.74
C PRO A 158 7.69 -13.33 17.57
N ILE A 159 6.62 -13.12 16.80
CA ILE A 159 5.99 -11.80 16.68
C ILE A 159 4.75 -11.67 17.58
N GLY A 160 4.36 -12.73 18.30
CA GLY A 160 3.12 -12.75 19.07
C GLY A 160 1.88 -13.00 18.20
N GLY A 161 0.71 -12.84 18.81
CA GLY A 161 -0.58 -13.22 18.22
C GLY A 161 -0.77 -14.75 18.10
N ASP A 162 -2.01 -15.20 18.27
CA ASP A 162 -2.39 -16.59 18.04
C ASP A 162 -3.21 -16.69 16.73
N PRO A 163 -2.75 -17.44 15.71
CA PRO A 163 -3.52 -17.70 14.49
C PRO A 163 -4.92 -18.23 14.76
N LYS A 164 -5.09 -19.01 15.83
CA LYS A 164 -6.39 -19.57 16.22
C LYS A 164 -7.32 -18.48 16.73
N GLU A 165 -6.83 -17.54 17.52
CA GLU A 165 -7.62 -16.38 17.97
C GLU A 165 -7.96 -15.46 16.79
N LEU A 166 -7.00 -15.23 15.88
CA LEU A 166 -7.19 -14.48 14.63
C LEU A 166 -8.25 -15.12 13.73
N MET A 167 -8.17 -16.43 13.49
CA MET A 167 -9.15 -17.18 12.69
C MET A 167 -10.51 -17.27 13.36
N ALA A 168 -10.56 -17.60 14.66
CA ALA A 168 -11.82 -17.67 15.39
C ALA A 168 -12.53 -16.31 15.41
N TYR A 169 -11.77 -15.22 15.50
CA TYR A 169 -12.32 -13.88 15.32
C TYR A 169 -12.84 -13.67 13.90
N MET A 170 -12.09 -14.03 12.85
CA MET A 170 -12.53 -13.88 11.46
C MET A 170 -13.76 -14.73 11.13
N VAL A 171 -13.90 -15.91 11.73
CA VAL A 171 -15.10 -16.76 11.61
C VAL A 171 -16.29 -16.13 12.35
N LYS A 172 -16.09 -15.58 13.56
CA LYS A 172 -17.14 -14.90 14.34
C LYS A 172 -17.51 -13.51 13.80
N ASN A 173 -16.55 -12.86 13.15
CA ASN A 173 -16.62 -11.50 12.63
C ASN A 173 -16.04 -11.47 11.21
N PRO A 174 -16.78 -12.03 10.25
CA PRO A 174 -16.34 -12.14 8.86
C PRO A 174 -15.91 -10.79 8.24
N GLY A 175 -16.49 -9.66 8.62
CA GLY A 175 -16.11 -8.37 8.07
C GLY A 175 -14.79 -7.78 8.61
N LEU A 176 -14.16 -6.93 7.80
CA LEU A 176 -13.10 -6.00 8.24
C LEU A 176 -13.63 -4.94 9.23
N ILE A 177 -14.93 -4.64 9.18
CA ILE A 177 -15.63 -3.75 10.12
C ILE A 177 -16.25 -4.61 11.24
N PRO A 178 -15.90 -4.36 12.53
CA PRO A 178 -16.45 -5.12 13.65
C PRO A 178 -17.97 -4.96 13.78
N SER A 179 -18.68 -6.04 14.12
CA SER A 179 -20.12 -5.96 14.40
C SER A 179 -20.38 -5.17 15.69
N MET A 180 -21.59 -4.61 15.83
CA MET A 180 -22.01 -3.95 17.09
C MET A 180 -21.98 -4.87 18.32
N LYS A 181 -22.06 -6.20 18.14
CA LYS A 181 -21.91 -7.17 19.23
C LYS A 181 -20.46 -7.28 19.71
N SER A 182 -19.50 -7.25 18.80
CA SER A 182 -18.05 -7.32 19.07
C SER A 182 -17.54 -6.05 19.75
N LEU A 183 -18.14 -4.90 19.43
CA LEU A 183 -17.91 -3.62 20.13
C LEU A 183 -18.26 -3.70 21.63
N ARG A 184 -19.32 -4.44 22.01
CA ARG A 184 -19.77 -4.55 23.41
C ARG A 184 -18.96 -5.53 24.26
N GLN A 185 -18.16 -6.40 23.66
CA GLN A 185 -17.42 -7.47 24.35
C GLN A 185 -15.94 -7.16 24.60
N GLY A 186 -15.44 -5.99 24.17
CA GLY A 186 -14.02 -5.61 24.34
C GLY A 186 -13.05 -6.31 23.38
N ASP A 187 -13.54 -7.17 22.49
CA ASP A 187 -12.76 -7.93 21.50
C ASP A 187 -11.91 -7.04 20.59
N ILE A 188 -12.38 -5.82 20.29
CA ILE A 188 -11.68 -4.86 19.43
C ILE A 188 -10.42 -4.33 20.08
N GLN A 189 -10.48 -3.99 21.39
CA GLN A 189 -9.30 -3.47 22.09
C GLN A 189 -8.23 -4.56 22.19
N ARG A 190 -8.62 -5.78 22.62
CA ARG A 190 -7.72 -6.94 22.67
C ARG A 190 -7.08 -7.23 21.31
N LYS A 191 -7.84 -7.14 20.21
CA LYS A 191 -7.31 -7.33 18.86
C LYS A 191 -6.33 -6.23 18.46
N ARG A 192 -6.62 -4.97 18.81
CA ARG A 192 -5.73 -3.83 18.53
C ARG A 192 -4.43 -3.94 19.33
N ASP A 193 -4.50 -4.39 20.58
CA ASP A 193 -3.33 -4.69 21.41
C ASP A 193 -2.50 -5.81 20.80
N MET A 194 -3.13 -6.90 20.37
CA MET A 194 -2.45 -7.99 19.65
C MET A 194 -1.79 -7.51 18.35
N ILE A 195 -2.42 -6.62 17.58
CA ILE A 195 -1.81 -6.03 16.38
C ILE A 195 -0.61 -5.17 16.78
N ALA A 196 -0.72 -4.35 17.83
CA ALA A 196 0.40 -3.56 18.33
C ALA A 196 1.58 -4.45 18.75
N ASP A 197 1.31 -5.56 19.44
CA ASP A 197 2.31 -6.57 19.80
C ASP A 197 2.97 -7.19 18.55
N MET A 198 2.19 -7.54 17.53
CA MET A 198 2.70 -8.04 16.26
C MET A 198 3.58 -7.02 15.54
N LEU A 199 3.19 -5.75 15.51
CA LEU A 199 3.99 -4.67 14.92
C LEU A 199 5.35 -4.53 15.65
N HIS A 200 5.33 -4.54 16.98
CA HIS A 200 6.54 -4.49 17.79
C HIS A 200 7.40 -5.74 17.63
N GLY A 201 6.81 -6.94 17.62
CA GLY A 201 7.50 -8.20 17.37
C GLY A 201 8.16 -8.24 15.99
N CYS A 202 7.49 -7.75 14.95
CA CYS A 202 8.06 -7.58 13.62
C CYS A 202 9.29 -6.64 13.65
N TRP A 203 9.22 -5.50 14.35
CA TRP A 203 10.38 -4.62 14.50
C TRP A 203 11.55 -5.33 15.22
N GLN A 204 11.26 -6.01 16.32
CA GLN A 204 12.31 -6.68 17.09
C GLN A 204 12.96 -7.81 16.29
N SER A 205 12.20 -8.53 15.47
CA SER A 205 12.75 -9.57 14.59
C SER A 205 13.86 -9.09 13.67
N CYS A 206 13.86 -7.78 13.33
CA CYS A 206 14.85 -7.17 12.44
C CYS A 206 16.19 -6.86 13.11
N ILE A 207 16.25 -6.67 14.44
CA ILE A 207 17.45 -6.14 15.12
C ILE A 207 17.84 -6.86 16.41
N SER A 208 16.94 -7.67 16.97
CA SER A 208 17.20 -8.41 18.20
C SER A 208 18.00 -9.68 17.92
N PRO A 209 18.82 -10.15 18.86
CA PRO A 209 19.48 -11.45 18.75
C PRO A 209 18.45 -12.59 18.68
N ASP A 210 18.91 -13.74 18.20
CA ASP A 210 18.14 -14.98 18.29
C ASP A 210 17.85 -15.33 19.76
N LEU A 211 16.61 -15.65 20.09
CA LEU A 211 16.17 -15.80 21.48
C LEU A 211 16.74 -17.04 22.18
N LYS A 212 17.23 -18.04 21.43
CA LYS A 212 17.80 -19.28 21.98
C LYS A 212 19.32 -19.25 22.03
N SER A 213 19.94 -18.85 20.93
CA SER A 213 21.38 -18.88 20.76
C SER A 213 22.08 -17.57 21.11
N ASP A 214 21.31 -16.51 21.39
CA ASP A 214 21.79 -15.13 21.62
C ASP A 214 22.63 -14.57 20.46
N GLN A 215 22.56 -15.21 19.28
CA GLN A 215 23.32 -14.77 18.11
C GLN A 215 22.77 -13.43 17.61
N PRO A 216 23.60 -12.37 17.54
CA PRO A 216 23.17 -11.08 17.03
C PRO A 216 22.61 -11.19 15.61
N PHE A 217 21.63 -10.37 15.27
CA PHE A 217 21.04 -10.34 13.93
C PHE A 217 20.56 -8.93 13.61
N VAL A 218 21.03 -8.39 12.49
CA VAL A 218 20.45 -7.17 11.89
C VAL A 218 20.09 -7.45 10.45
N ALA A 219 18.81 -7.26 10.10
CA ALA A 219 18.29 -7.47 8.76
C ALA A 219 18.96 -6.55 7.73
N ASP A 220 19.33 -7.13 6.59
CA ASP A 220 19.81 -6.44 5.40
C ASP A 220 18.71 -6.33 4.33
N ALA A 221 17.65 -7.13 4.43
CA ALA A 221 16.43 -7.06 3.62
C ALA A 221 15.22 -7.67 4.37
N ILE A 222 14.02 -7.25 3.99
CA ILE A 222 12.75 -7.77 4.50
C ILE A 222 11.95 -8.40 3.36
N ILE A 223 11.47 -9.62 3.58
CA ILE A 223 10.37 -10.20 2.80
C ILE A 223 9.16 -10.26 3.71
N ALA A 224 7.96 -9.89 3.24
CA ALA A 224 6.78 -9.93 4.09
C ALA A 224 5.49 -10.23 3.33
N ASN A 225 4.48 -10.75 4.02
CA ASN A 225 3.11 -10.71 3.51
C ASN A 225 2.37 -9.46 4.00
N PRO A 226 1.39 -8.92 3.23
CA PRO A 226 0.65 -7.71 3.61
C PRO A 226 -0.01 -7.74 5.00
N PRO A 227 -0.59 -8.87 5.47
CA PRO A 227 -1.19 -8.96 6.81
C PRO A 227 -0.25 -8.65 7.99
N SER A 228 1.07 -8.58 7.78
CA SER A 228 2.01 -8.18 8.82
C SER A 228 1.93 -6.70 9.19
N PHE A 229 1.51 -5.82 8.28
CA PHE A 229 1.40 -4.35 8.41
C PHE A 229 2.68 -3.57 8.82
N ALA A 230 3.66 -4.21 9.45
CA ALA A 230 4.88 -3.60 9.96
C ALA A 230 5.93 -3.35 8.87
N HIS A 231 5.84 -4.10 7.77
CA HIS A 231 6.87 -4.28 6.76
C HIS A 231 7.47 -2.97 6.20
N VAL A 232 6.64 -2.07 5.65
CA VAL A 232 7.09 -0.78 5.06
C VAL A 232 7.74 0.10 6.11
N HIS A 233 7.22 0.07 7.35
CA HIS A 233 7.68 0.92 8.43
C HIS A 233 9.00 0.43 9.02
N CYS A 234 9.18 -0.90 9.14
CA CYS A 234 10.45 -1.51 9.52
C CYS A 234 11.52 -1.24 8.47
N ALA A 235 11.19 -1.44 7.19
CA ALA A 235 12.08 -1.16 6.07
C ALA A 235 12.51 0.32 6.04
N GLN A 236 11.56 1.25 6.26
CA GLN A 236 11.84 2.68 6.37
C GLN A 236 12.77 3.01 7.55
N ALA A 237 12.53 2.45 8.73
CA ALA A 237 13.36 2.72 9.91
C ALA A 237 14.81 2.19 9.78
N LEU A 238 15.00 1.13 8.99
CA LEU A 238 16.31 0.52 8.73
C LEU A 238 17.00 1.06 7.47
N GLY A 239 16.24 1.58 6.51
CA GLY A 239 16.71 1.98 5.19
C GLY A 239 17.15 0.78 4.34
N ILE A 240 16.43 -0.33 4.39
CA ILE A 240 16.75 -1.60 3.69
C ILE A 240 15.64 -2.02 2.71
N PRO A 241 15.93 -2.85 1.69
CA PRO A 241 14.94 -3.29 0.72
C PRO A 241 13.79 -4.07 1.35
N LEU A 242 12.57 -3.86 0.81
CA LEU A 242 11.37 -4.62 1.13
C LEU A 242 10.84 -5.30 -0.14
N HIS A 243 10.46 -6.56 0.00
CA HIS A 243 9.74 -7.30 -1.03
C HIS A 243 8.47 -7.92 -0.43
N LEU A 244 7.31 -7.61 -1.02
CA LEU A 244 6.05 -8.21 -0.58
C LEU A 244 5.78 -9.50 -1.36
N MET A 245 5.47 -10.58 -0.67
CA MET A 245 5.05 -11.82 -1.32
C MET A 245 3.74 -12.29 -0.74
N PHE A 246 2.85 -12.82 -1.58
CA PHE A 246 1.57 -13.29 -1.08
C PHE A 246 0.90 -14.33 -1.94
N THR A 247 0.04 -15.11 -1.29
CA THR A 247 -0.76 -16.15 -1.92
C THR A 247 -2.04 -15.61 -2.51
N MET A 248 -2.58 -14.46 -2.05
CA MET A 248 -3.80 -13.85 -2.62
C MET A 248 -3.53 -12.49 -3.28
N PRO A 249 -4.32 -12.07 -4.28
CA PRO A 249 -4.17 -10.77 -4.91
C PRO A 249 -4.32 -9.60 -3.94
N TRP A 250 -3.39 -8.65 -4.01
CA TRP A 250 -3.33 -7.47 -3.14
C TRP A 250 -2.99 -6.17 -3.89
N SER A 251 -2.79 -6.25 -5.21
CA SER A 251 -2.41 -5.12 -6.07
C SER A 251 -3.52 -4.82 -7.06
N SER A 252 -3.90 -3.55 -7.17
CA SER A 252 -4.98 -3.09 -8.04
C SER A 252 -4.85 -3.62 -9.47
N THR A 253 -5.92 -4.21 -9.99
CA THR A 253 -6.05 -4.65 -11.38
C THR A 253 -7.50 -4.57 -11.84
N LYS A 254 -7.69 -4.40 -13.14
CA LYS A 254 -8.99 -4.49 -13.82
C LYS A 254 -9.44 -5.94 -14.06
N ALA A 255 -8.55 -6.92 -13.93
CA ALA A 255 -8.83 -8.32 -14.29
C ALA A 255 -9.79 -9.02 -13.32
N PHE A 256 -9.62 -8.81 -12.02
CA PHE A 256 -10.43 -9.44 -10.97
C PHE A 256 -10.47 -8.53 -9.73
N PRO A 257 -11.53 -8.62 -8.90
CA PRO A 257 -11.66 -7.78 -7.72
C PRO A 257 -10.73 -8.21 -6.59
N HIS A 258 -10.57 -7.34 -5.60
CA HIS A 258 -9.93 -7.67 -4.36
C HIS A 258 -10.66 -8.88 -3.71
N PRO A 259 -9.96 -9.95 -3.29
CA PRO A 259 -10.60 -11.16 -2.76
C PRO A 259 -11.52 -10.90 -1.56
N LEU A 260 -11.19 -9.92 -0.71
CA LEU A 260 -12.00 -9.50 0.43
C LEU A 260 -13.19 -8.58 0.11
N ALA A 261 -13.50 -8.31 -1.16
CA ALA A 261 -14.58 -7.41 -1.56
C ALA A 261 -15.74 -8.16 -2.26
N ASN A 262 -16.96 -7.85 -1.84
CA ASN A 262 -18.22 -8.14 -2.52
C ASN A 262 -18.79 -6.82 -3.08
N PHE A 263 -19.65 -6.88 -4.10
CA PHE A 263 -20.28 -5.67 -4.67
C PHE A 263 -21.79 -5.84 -4.76
N LYS A 264 -22.53 -4.76 -4.47
CA LYS A 264 -23.99 -4.70 -4.59
C LYS A 264 -24.42 -3.58 -5.54
N GLY A 265 -25.20 -3.96 -6.56
CA GLY A 265 -25.95 -3.07 -7.47
C GLY A 265 -25.12 -2.14 -8.35
N GLY A 266 -25.73 -1.52 -9.37
CA GLY A 266 -25.15 -0.39 -10.14
C GLY A 266 -24.70 -0.70 -11.58
N GLU A 267 -24.79 0.31 -12.45
CA GLU A 267 -24.38 0.27 -13.87
C GLU A 267 -22.91 0.68 -14.06
N ILE A 268 -21.98 -0.01 -13.38
CA ILE A 268 -20.54 0.29 -13.47
C ILE A 268 -19.82 -0.89 -14.13
N THR A 269 -18.83 -0.59 -14.98
CA THR A 269 -18.07 -1.66 -15.64
C THR A 269 -17.31 -2.50 -14.62
N THR A 270 -17.35 -3.83 -14.76
CA THR A 270 -16.67 -4.79 -13.89
C THR A 270 -15.18 -4.48 -13.73
N ALA A 271 -14.51 -4.08 -14.82
CA ALA A 271 -13.11 -3.69 -14.81
C ALA A 271 -12.80 -2.51 -13.86
N LEU A 272 -13.68 -1.52 -13.79
CA LEU A 272 -13.50 -0.35 -12.95
C LEU A 272 -13.75 -0.67 -11.48
N ILE A 273 -14.78 -1.50 -11.23
CA ILE A 273 -15.10 -2.04 -9.90
C ILE A 273 -13.93 -2.87 -9.36
N ASN A 274 -13.40 -3.77 -10.18
CA ASN A 274 -12.25 -4.62 -9.85
C ASN A 274 -11.07 -3.77 -9.37
N TYR A 275 -10.70 -2.74 -10.13
CA TYR A 275 -9.57 -1.88 -9.78
C TYR A 275 -9.83 -1.08 -8.49
N ALA A 276 -11.01 -0.45 -8.37
CA ALA A 276 -11.35 0.39 -7.23
C ALA A 276 -11.46 -0.39 -5.91
N SER A 277 -11.83 -1.66 -5.97
CA SER A 277 -12.00 -2.51 -4.80
C SER A 277 -10.76 -2.62 -3.92
N TYR A 278 -9.56 -2.67 -4.52
CA TYR A 278 -8.29 -2.70 -3.79
C TYR A 278 -8.08 -1.43 -2.98
N GLY A 279 -8.34 -0.26 -3.59
CA GLY A 279 -8.22 1.03 -2.90
C GLY A 279 -9.23 1.18 -1.76
N ILE A 280 -10.44 0.64 -1.91
CA ILE A 280 -11.49 0.65 -0.88
C ILE A 280 -11.09 -0.25 0.30
N VAL A 281 -10.64 -1.48 0.04
CA VAL A 281 -10.22 -2.42 1.09
C VAL A 281 -9.02 -1.87 1.86
N GLU A 282 -8.02 -1.32 1.17
CA GLU A 282 -6.86 -0.67 1.80
C GLU A 282 -7.26 0.56 2.62
N PHE A 283 -8.21 1.36 2.12
CA PHE A 283 -8.74 2.50 2.85
C PHE A 283 -9.41 2.10 4.16
N LEU A 284 -10.30 1.09 4.11
CA LEU A 284 -10.98 0.59 5.29
C LEU A 284 -10.01 -0.05 6.30
N THR A 285 -8.99 -0.76 5.79
CA THR A 285 -7.91 -1.33 6.62
C THR A 285 -7.15 -0.22 7.35
N TRP A 286 -6.76 0.85 6.64
CA TRP A 286 -6.08 1.98 7.25
C TRP A 286 -6.98 2.78 8.21
N GLN A 287 -8.27 2.91 7.92
CA GLN A 287 -9.21 3.55 8.83
C GLN A 287 -9.29 2.79 10.17
N GLY A 288 -9.24 1.45 10.14
CA GLY A 288 -9.31 0.62 11.34
C GLY A 288 -8.00 0.52 12.14
N LEU A 289 -6.84 0.59 11.47
CA LEU A 289 -5.53 0.31 12.07
C LEU A 289 -4.54 1.47 12.02
N GLY A 290 -4.85 2.55 11.29
CA GLY A 290 -3.91 3.63 11.01
C GLY A 290 -3.39 4.31 12.28
N ASP A 291 -4.21 4.44 13.32
CA ASP A 291 -3.77 5.02 14.59
C ASP A 291 -2.82 4.09 15.37
N VAL A 292 -3.07 2.77 15.40
CA VAL A 292 -2.17 1.75 15.96
C VAL A 292 -0.83 1.76 15.21
N ILE A 293 -0.89 1.76 13.88
CA ILE A 293 0.29 1.83 13.00
C ILE A 293 1.08 3.11 13.27
N ASN A 294 0.42 4.25 13.44
CA ASN A 294 1.10 5.52 13.67
C ASN A 294 1.66 5.67 15.09
N ALA A 295 1.06 5.03 16.10
CA ALA A 295 1.66 4.86 17.41
C ALA A 295 2.94 4.02 17.33
N PHE A 296 2.90 2.90 16.61
CA PHE A 296 4.07 2.08 16.32
C PHE A 296 5.15 2.87 15.57
N ARG A 297 4.80 3.60 14.49
CA ARG A 297 5.74 4.47 13.75
C ARG A 297 6.39 5.50 14.66
N SER A 298 5.62 6.11 15.57
CA SER A 298 6.15 7.05 16.56
C SER A 298 7.19 6.40 17.48
N SER A 299 6.99 5.14 17.87
CA SER A 299 7.97 4.36 18.65
C SER A 299 9.27 4.06 17.89
N LEU A 300 9.23 4.12 16.55
CA LEU A 300 10.37 3.96 15.65
C LEU A 300 11.01 5.29 15.25
N ASP A 301 10.66 6.40 15.90
CA ASP A 301 11.09 7.75 15.54
C ASP A 301 10.63 8.20 14.13
N LEU A 302 9.63 7.53 13.55
CA LEU A 302 9.08 7.87 12.23
C LEU A 302 7.92 8.86 12.31
N GLU A 303 7.63 9.50 11.18
CA GLU A 303 6.57 10.49 11.03
C GLU A 303 5.20 9.83 10.84
N HIS A 304 4.13 10.52 11.23
CA HIS A 304 2.76 10.07 11.01
C HIS A 304 2.46 10.00 9.50
N VAL A 305 1.91 8.87 9.03
CA VAL A 305 1.31 8.74 7.70
C VAL A 305 -0.20 9.01 7.76
N PRO A 306 -0.72 10.01 7.02
CA PRO A 306 -2.14 10.34 7.02
C PRO A 306 -2.97 9.31 6.25
N ILE A 307 -4.28 9.31 6.50
CA ILE A 307 -5.26 8.40 5.87
C ILE A 307 -5.32 8.52 4.34
N SER A 308 -4.93 9.65 3.77
CA SER A 308 -4.89 9.85 2.31
C SER A 308 -3.69 9.18 1.62
N VAL A 309 -2.70 8.71 2.40
CA VAL A 309 -1.42 8.19 1.88
C VAL A 309 -1.25 6.73 2.26
N GLY A 310 -1.62 6.36 3.50
CA GLY A 310 -1.52 5.00 4.02
C GLY A 310 -2.03 3.91 3.07
N PRO A 311 -3.28 4.00 2.57
CA PRO A 311 -3.88 3.00 1.68
C PRO A 311 -3.16 2.77 0.35
N VAL A 312 -2.28 3.68 -0.06
CA VAL A 312 -1.59 3.62 -1.36
C VAL A 312 -0.08 3.47 -1.23
N LEU A 313 0.45 3.25 -0.01
CA LEU A 313 1.89 3.22 0.25
C LEU A 313 2.64 2.22 -0.64
N ALA A 314 2.16 0.98 -0.74
CA ALA A 314 2.84 -0.07 -1.51
C ALA A 314 2.98 0.32 -2.99
N SER A 315 1.93 0.91 -3.57
CA SER A 315 1.91 1.37 -4.96
C SER A 315 2.75 2.65 -5.15
N ALA A 316 2.59 3.64 -4.26
CA ALA A 316 3.31 4.91 -4.32
C ALA A 316 4.83 4.73 -4.22
N LEU A 317 5.27 3.79 -3.37
CA LEU A 317 6.68 3.44 -3.20
C LEU A 317 7.18 2.40 -4.22
N LYS A 318 6.31 1.91 -5.11
CA LYS A 318 6.61 0.85 -6.09
C LYS A 318 7.26 -0.37 -5.45
N ILE A 319 6.73 -0.81 -4.31
CA ILE A 319 7.26 -1.96 -3.57
C ILE A 319 7.18 -3.20 -4.46
N PRO A 320 8.31 -3.90 -4.70
CA PRO A 320 8.31 -5.16 -5.42
C PRO A 320 7.33 -6.16 -4.81
N PHE A 321 6.56 -6.83 -5.68
CA PHE A 321 5.54 -7.78 -5.26
C PHE A 321 5.70 -9.11 -6.02
N THR A 322 5.65 -10.24 -5.31
CA THR A 322 5.63 -11.57 -5.94
C THR A 322 4.44 -12.37 -5.44
N TYR A 323 3.62 -12.81 -6.37
CA TYR A 323 2.48 -13.66 -6.10
C TYR A 323 2.84 -15.14 -6.22
N CYS A 324 2.45 -15.91 -5.22
CA CYS A 324 2.84 -17.30 -4.99
C CYS A 324 1.80 -18.27 -5.55
N TRP A 325 1.32 -18.04 -6.78
CA TRP A 325 0.38 -18.93 -7.47
C TRP A 325 0.81 -19.22 -8.91
N SER A 326 0.25 -20.29 -9.46
CA SER A 326 0.52 -20.72 -10.83
C SER A 326 0.01 -19.72 -11.87
N PRO A 327 0.87 -19.21 -12.77
CA PRO A 327 0.43 -18.40 -13.90
C PRO A 327 -0.46 -19.18 -14.89
N ALA A 328 -0.46 -20.52 -14.86
CA ALA A 328 -1.39 -21.35 -15.62
C ALA A 328 -2.82 -21.26 -15.09
N LEU A 329 -2.98 -21.08 -13.78
CA LEU A 329 -4.29 -20.90 -13.15
C LEU A 329 -4.75 -19.43 -13.21
N VAL A 330 -3.91 -18.52 -12.74
CA VAL A 330 -4.19 -17.07 -12.75
C VAL A 330 -3.02 -16.36 -13.41
N PRO A 331 -3.12 -15.98 -14.70
CA PRO A 331 -2.04 -15.31 -15.40
C PRO A 331 -1.79 -13.91 -14.82
N LYS A 332 -0.57 -13.39 -15.02
CA LYS A 332 -0.25 -12.01 -14.66
C LYS A 332 -1.19 -11.04 -15.43
N PRO A 333 -1.97 -10.20 -14.73
CA PRO A 333 -2.74 -9.12 -15.36
C PRO A 333 -1.87 -8.19 -16.20
N VAL A 334 -2.39 -7.80 -17.36
CA VAL A 334 -1.69 -6.93 -18.32
C VAL A 334 -1.46 -5.51 -17.81
N ASP A 335 -2.24 -5.07 -16.83
CA ASP A 335 -2.16 -3.75 -16.21
C ASP A 335 -1.24 -3.72 -14.98
N TRP A 336 -0.60 -4.83 -14.62
CA TRP A 336 0.40 -4.85 -13.56
C TRP A 336 1.79 -4.42 -14.04
N PRO A 337 2.47 -3.52 -13.31
CA PRO A 337 3.80 -3.05 -13.65
C PRO A 337 4.87 -4.15 -13.57
N ALA A 338 6.07 -3.86 -14.08
CA ALA A 338 7.17 -4.81 -14.18
C ALA A 338 7.75 -5.30 -12.83
N HIS A 339 7.50 -4.59 -11.73
CA HIS A 339 7.94 -4.98 -10.37
C HIS A 339 6.97 -5.93 -9.66
N ILE A 340 5.91 -6.39 -10.35
CA ILE A 340 4.94 -7.35 -9.84
C ILE A 340 5.04 -8.65 -10.65
N ASP A 341 5.30 -9.76 -9.98
CA ASP A 341 5.54 -11.09 -10.57
C ASP A 341 4.53 -12.15 -10.06
N VAL A 342 4.31 -13.24 -10.81
CA VAL A 342 3.42 -14.39 -10.47
C VAL A 342 4.18 -15.73 -10.58
N CYS A 343 4.92 -16.15 -9.56
CA CYS A 343 6.03 -17.12 -9.72
C CYS A 343 5.67 -18.59 -9.91
N GLY A 344 4.44 -18.99 -9.58
CA GLY A 344 4.14 -20.39 -9.35
C GLY A 344 3.88 -20.62 -7.86
N PHE A 345 3.17 -21.70 -7.56
CA PHE A 345 2.94 -22.11 -6.16
C PHE A 345 4.24 -22.55 -5.49
N PHE A 346 4.33 -22.29 -4.18
CA PHE A 346 5.49 -22.68 -3.38
C PHE A 346 5.23 -24.05 -2.76
N PHE A 347 5.60 -25.08 -3.50
CA PHE A 347 5.56 -26.44 -2.98
C PHE A 347 6.85 -26.79 -2.24
N ARG A 348 6.72 -27.63 -1.22
CA ARG A 348 7.86 -28.28 -0.57
C ARG A 348 8.12 -29.63 -1.22
N GLU A 349 9.32 -30.15 -0.98
CA GLU A 349 9.57 -31.57 -1.24
C GLU A 349 8.70 -32.40 -0.28
N PRO A 350 7.92 -33.36 -0.79
CA PRO A 350 7.09 -34.21 0.05
C PRO A 350 7.99 -35.04 0.96
N THR A 351 7.61 -35.11 2.25
CA THR A 351 8.29 -36.02 3.19
C THR A 351 7.82 -37.45 2.93
N PRO A 352 8.71 -38.46 3.04
CA PRO A 352 8.29 -39.86 2.99
C PRO A 352 7.20 -40.11 4.03
N TYR A 353 6.06 -40.63 3.59
CA TYR A 353 4.91 -40.89 4.42
C TYR A 353 4.44 -42.33 4.25
N THR A 354 4.21 -43.01 5.36
CA THR A 354 3.60 -44.34 5.39
C THR A 354 2.18 -44.20 5.92
N PRO A 355 1.14 -44.47 5.10
CA PRO A 355 -0.23 -44.35 5.54
C PRO A 355 -0.57 -45.39 6.62
N PRO A 356 -1.46 -45.04 7.57
CA PRO A 356 -2.17 -46.01 8.38
C PRO A 356 -2.83 -47.12 7.54
N LYS A 357 -2.87 -48.34 8.11
CA LYS A 357 -3.33 -49.55 7.40
C LYS A 357 -4.77 -49.42 6.89
N ASP A 358 -5.65 -48.77 7.64
CA ASP A 358 -7.04 -48.52 7.25
C ASP A 358 -7.15 -47.62 6.00
N ILE A 359 -6.33 -46.57 5.90
CA ILE A 359 -6.25 -45.72 4.70
C ILE A 359 -5.70 -46.52 3.52
N ASP A 360 -4.62 -47.26 3.74
CA ASP A 360 -3.97 -48.05 2.69
C ASP A 360 -4.91 -49.14 2.14
N ASP A 361 -5.53 -49.91 3.03
CA ASP A 361 -6.51 -50.95 2.70
C ASP A 361 -7.69 -50.36 1.90
N PHE A 362 -8.26 -49.24 2.36
CA PHE A 362 -9.40 -48.60 1.69
C PHE A 362 -9.06 -48.14 0.27
N LEU A 363 -7.87 -47.56 0.07
CA LEU A 363 -7.41 -47.13 -1.25
C LEU A 363 -7.26 -48.33 -2.21
N HIS A 364 -6.73 -49.46 -1.74
CA HIS A 364 -6.53 -50.68 -2.56
C HIS A 364 -7.81 -51.48 -2.85
N GLN A 365 -8.85 -51.37 -2.02
CA GLN A 365 -10.07 -52.19 -2.12
C GLN A 365 -11.12 -51.69 -3.13
N GLY A 366 -10.77 -50.79 -4.07
CA GLY A 366 -11.73 -50.33 -5.09
C GLY A 366 -11.25 -49.15 -5.93
N PRO A 367 -12.17 -48.43 -6.62
CA PRO A 367 -11.83 -47.29 -7.47
C PRO A 367 -11.39 -46.05 -6.68
N PRO A 368 -10.50 -45.18 -7.19
CA PRO A 368 -10.01 -44.01 -6.47
C PRO A 368 -11.16 -43.17 -5.85
N PRO A 369 -11.13 -42.88 -4.54
CA PRO A 369 -12.20 -42.17 -3.87
C PRO A 369 -12.16 -40.66 -4.14
N VAL A 370 -13.23 -39.96 -3.78
CA VAL A 370 -13.27 -38.49 -3.68
C VAL A 370 -12.84 -38.07 -2.27
N TYR A 371 -11.90 -37.13 -2.16
CA TYR A 371 -11.56 -36.54 -0.87
C TYR A 371 -12.53 -35.41 -0.53
N ILE A 372 -12.97 -35.34 0.73
CA ILE A 372 -13.81 -34.26 1.25
C ILE A 372 -13.21 -33.76 2.59
N GLY A 373 -12.84 -32.49 2.65
CA GLY A 373 -12.30 -31.90 3.87
C GLY A 373 -12.23 -30.38 3.84
N PHE A 374 -12.74 -29.74 4.90
CA PHE A 374 -12.80 -28.28 5.01
C PHE A 374 -11.66 -27.69 5.87
N GLY A 375 -10.69 -28.50 6.31
CA GLY A 375 -9.54 -28.02 7.07
C GLY A 375 -9.90 -27.56 8.49
N SER A 376 -9.20 -26.54 8.99
CA SER A 376 -9.36 -26.01 10.36
C SER A 376 -10.57 -25.08 10.55
N ILE A 377 -11.68 -25.34 9.85
CA ILE A 377 -12.90 -24.53 9.92
C ILE A 377 -13.82 -25.06 11.02
N VAL A 378 -14.28 -24.18 11.91
CA VAL A 378 -15.31 -24.50 12.90
C VAL A 378 -16.68 -24.38 12.24
N LEU A 379 -17.46 -25.46 12.24
CA LEU A 379 -18.81 -25.50 11.68
C LEU A 379 -19.86 -25.27 12.77
N ASP A 380 -20.89 -24.50 12.47
CA ASP A 380 -22.04 -24.31 13.37
C ASP A 380 -22.88 -25.58 13.49
N GLU A 381 -23.14 -26.27 12.36
CA GLU A 381 -23.98 -27.48 12.28
C GLU A 381 -23.25 -28.65 11.59
N PRO A 382 -22.20 -29.24 12.21
CA PRO A 382 -21.36 -30.28 11.58
C PRO A 382 -22.12 -31.56 11.22
N ALA A 383 -23.13 -31.93 12.02
CA ALA A 383 -23.97 -33.11 11.76
C ALA A 383 -24.80 -32.97 10.48
N LYS A 384 -25.38 -31.79 10.24
CA LYS A 384 -26.18 -31.49 9.04
C LYS A 384 -25.31 -31.49 7.78
N MET A 385 -24.13 -30.87 7.85
CA MET A 385 -23.12 -30.92 6.80
C MET A 385 -22.73 -32.35 6.44
N THR A 386 -22.45 -33.17 7.48
CA THR A 386 -22.12 -34.59 7.31
C THR A 386 -23.25 -35.36 6.63
N ALA A 387 -24.51 -35.13 7.03
CA ALA A 387 -25.68 -35.78 6.42
C ALA A 387 -25.81 -35.45 4.92
N HIS A 388 -25.62 -34.18 4.52
CA HIS A 388 -25.63 -33.79 3.12
C HIS A 388 -24.50 -34.47 2.31
N ILE A 389 -23.30 -34.56 2.88
CA ILE A 389 -22.15 -35.22 2.25
C ILE A 389 -22.43 -36.72 2.04
N LEU A 390 -22.89 -37.42 3.08
CA LEU A 390 -23.19 -38.86 3.02
C LEU A 390 -24.30 -39.16 2.01
N GLU A 391 -25.35 -38.32 1.97
CA GLU A 391 -26.43 -38.46 0.99
C GLU A 391 -25.92 -38.27 -0.45
N THR A 392 -25.07 -37.26 -0.70
CA THR A 392 -24.45 -37.10 -2.04
C THR A 392 -23.62 -38.31 -2.45
N ILE A 393 -22.80 -38.85 -1.54
CA ILE A 393 -21.98 -40.04 -1.79
C ILE A 393 -22.88 -41.22 -2.18
N ARG A 394 -23.96 -41.44 -1.42
CA ARG A 394 -24.96 -42.49 -1.66
C ARG A 394 -25.64 -42.34 -3.02
N VAL A 395 -26.05 -41.12 -3.38
CA VAL A 395 -26.73 -40.83 -4.67
C VAL A 395 -25.79 -41.04 -5.86
N LEU A 396 -24.51 -40.67 -5.73
CA LEU A 396 -23.53 -40.84 -6.80
C LEU A 396 -22.95 -42.26 -6.88
N GLY A 397 -23.09 -43.07 -5.84
CA GLY A 397 -22.51 -44.41 -5.76
C GLY A 397 -20.98 -44.38 -5.85
N ILE A 398 -20.34 -43.42 -5.19
CA ILE A 398 -18.89 -43.22 -5.20
C ILE A 398 -18.28 -43.59 -3.85
N ARG A 399 -16.97 -43.83 -3.83
CA ARG A 399 -16.20 -43.94 -2.59
C ARG A 399 -15.68 -42.57 -2.15
N ALA A 400 -15.60 -42.33 -0.86
CA ALA A 400 -15.12 -41.06 -0.32
C ALA A 400 -14.22 -41.23 0.91
N ILE A 401 -13.20 -40.38 1.00
CA ILE A 401 -12.39 -40.17 2.20
C ILE A 401 -12.80 -38.82 2.79
N ILE A 402 -13.30 -38.83 4.04
CA ILE A 402 -13.76 -37.63 4.74
C ILE A 402 -12.78 -37.30 5.86
N SER A 403 -12.15 -36.13 5.79
CA SER A 403 -11.30 -35.65 6.87
C SER A 403 -12.17 -35.09 8.01
N LYS A 404 -12.04 -35.65 9.23
CA LYS A 404 -12.80 -35.17 10.40
C LYS A 404 -12.42 -33.72 10.72
N GLY A 405 -11.12 -33.42 10.69
CA GLY A 405 -10.55 -32.08 10.88
C GLY A 405 -11.05 -31.36 12.14
N TRP A 406 -10.95 -30.02 12.15
CA TRP A 406 -11.57 -29.19 13.21
C TRP A 406 -13.06 -29.01 13.03
N SER A 407 -13.54 -29.28 11.82
CA SER A 407 -14.95 -29.30 11.45
C SER A 407 -15.75 -30.40 12.14
N ASN A 408 -15.08 -31.36 12.80
CA ASN A 408 -15.67 -32.54 13.43
C ASN A 408 -16.68 -33.26 12.53
N LEU A 409 -16.37 -33.36 11.24
CA LEU A 409 -17.22 -34.07 10.28
C LEU A 409 -17.28 -35.54 10.69
N GLY A 410 -18.48 -36.09 10.74
CA GLY A 410 -18.72 -37.43 11.29
C GLY A 410 -18.97 -37.49 12.79
N GLY A 411 -18.67 -36.45 13.59
CA GLY A 411 -18.91 -36.45 15.04
C GLY A 411 -18.41 -37.73 15.74
N ASP A 412 -19.26 -38.32 16.58
CA ASP A 412 -19.02 -39.61 17.25
C ASP A 412 -19.42 -40.84 16.40
N LEU A 413 -19.75 -40.67 15.11
CA LEU A 413 -20.09 -41.80 14.25
C LEU A 413 -18.88 -42.77 14.21
N PRO A 414 -19.07 -44.05 14.58
CA PRO A 414 -18.00 -45.02 14.50
C PRO A 414 -17.53 -45.15 13.05
N ASN A 415 -16.23 -45.40 12.83
CA ASN A 415 -15.64 -45.59 11.49
C ASN A 415 -16.30 -46.71 10.66
N ASN A 416 -17.25 -47.45 11.24
CA ASN A 416 -17.87 -48.68 10.72
C ASN A 416 -19.41 -48.68 10.76
N ASP A 417 -20.11 -47.55 10.74
CA ASP A 417 -21.56 -47.58 10.50
C ASP A 417 -21.85 -47.96 9.04
N ASN A 418 -21.81 -49.26 8.74
CA ASN A 418 -22.36 -49.99 7.58
C ASN A 418 -22.14 -49.43 6.16
N ASN A 419 -21.32 -48.40 5.95
CA ASN A 419 -21.04 -47.84 4.63
C ASN A 419 -19.58 -48.15 4.20
N PRO A 420 -19.36 -49.25 3.45
CA PRO A 420 -18.02 -49.63 3.00
C PRO A 420 -17.40 -48.63 2.00
N ASP A 421 -18.18 -47.67 1.50
CA ASP A 421 -17.72 -46.67 0.54
C ASP A 421 -17.22 -45.38 1.20
N VAL A 422 -17.25 -45.27 2.54
CA VAL A 422 -16.81 -44.05 3.26
C VAL A 422 -15.76 -44.38 4.32
N LEU A 423 -14.63 -43.69 4.26
CA LEU A 423 -13.60 -43.73 5.30
C LEU A 423 -13.42 -42.35 5.94
N PHE A 424 -13.62 -42.27 7.27
CA PHE A 424 -13.28 -41.07 8.02
C PHE A 424 -11.84 -41.14 8.53
N ILE A 425 -11.07 -40.08 8.25
CA ILE A 425 -9.66 -39.99 8.62
C ILE A 425 -9.36 -38.79 9.51
N GLY A 426 -8.30 -38.91 10.31
CA GLY A 426 -7.66 -37.79 10.99
C GLY A 426 -6.74 -37.01 10.04
N ASP A 427 -5.64 -36.50 10.57
CA ASP A 427 -4.65 -35.77 9.78
C ASP A 427 -3.90 -36.72 8.82
N CYS A 428 -3.86 -36.36 7.54
CA CYS A 428 -3.11 -37.05 6.50
C CYS A 428 -2.51 -36.02 5.53
N PRO A 429 -1.22 -36.12 5.14
CA PRO A 429 -0.60 -35.17 4.24
C PRO A 429 -1.30 -35.13 2.87
N HIS A 430 -1.87 -33.98 2.50
CA HIS A 430 -2.56 -33.81 1.21
C HIS A 430 -1.65 -34.04 0.00
N GLU A 431 -0.37 -33.70 0.12
CA GLU A 431 0.63 -33.92 -0.93
C GLU A 431 0.76 -35.41 -1.29
N TRP A 432 0.57 -36.31 -0.33
CA TRP A 432 0.52 -37.75 -0.55
C TRP A 432 -0.89 -38.21 -0.93
N LEU A 433 -1.89 -37.87 -0.13
CA LEU A 433 -3.25 -38.39 -0.29
C LEU A 433 -3.85 -38.03 -1.65
N PHE A 434 -3.62 -36.82 -2.15
CA PHE A 434 -4.23 -36.37 -3.40
C PHE A 434 -3.66 -37.06 -4.65
N GLN A 435 -2.57 -37.81 -4.53
CA GLN A 435 -2.08 -38.69 -5.60
C GLN A 435 -3.00 -39.91 -5.82
N HIS A 436 -3.86 -40.21 -4.85
CA HIS A 436 -4.66 -41.44 -4.80
C HIS A 436 -6.18 -41.21 -4.93
N VAL A 437 -6.61 -39.97 -5.19
CA VAL A 437 -8.04 -39.59 -5.25
C VAL A 437 -8.45 -39.13 -6.65
N SER A 438 -9.74 -39.20 -6.95
CA SER A 438 -10.27 -38.81 -8.27
C SER A 438 -10.70 -37.35 -8.37
N ALA A 439 -11.07 -36.75 -7.24
CA ALA A 439 -11.50 -35.35 -7.11
C ALA A 439 -11.37 -34.91 -5.65
N VAL A 440 -11.38 -33.59 -5.43
CA VAL A 440 -11.20 -32.97 -4.11
C VAL A 440 -12.35 -31.99 -3.85
N VAL A 441 -12.97 -32.08 -2.67
CA VAL A 441 -13.94 -31.12 -2.17
C VAL A 441 -13.35 -30.43 -0.94
N HIS A 442 -13.20 -29.10 -1.00
CA HIS A 442 -12.53 -28.37 0.07
C HIS A 442 -13.02 -26.93 0.24
N HIS A 443 -12.57 -26.28 1.31
CA HIS A 443 -12.98 -24.92 1.66
C HIS A 443 -12.51 -23.83 0.68
N GLY A 444 -11.44 -24.05 -0.09
CA GLY A 444 -10.94 -23.07 -1.06
C GLY A 444 -9.63 -22.39 -0.67
N GLY A 445 -8.93 -22.85 0.37
CA GLY A 445 -7.64 -22.27 0.72
C GLY A 445 -6.59 -22.50 -0.37
N ALA A 446 -5.83 -21.47 -0.70
CA ALA A 446 -4.85 -21.45 -1.80
C ALA A 446 -3.96 -22.70 -1.85
N GLY A 447 -3.42 -23.13 -0.71
CA GLY A 447 -2.55 -24.31 -0.64
C GLY A 447 -3.25 -25.65 -0.95
N THR A 448 -4.50 -25.81 -0.52
CA THR A 448 -5.26 -27.05 -0.80
C THR A 448 -5.69 -27.09 -2.26
N ALA A 449 -6.14 -25.95 -2.80
CA ALA A 449 -6.43 -25.78 -4.22
C ALA A 449 -5.21 -26.09 -5.09
N ALA A 450 -4.05 -25.52 -4.75
CA ALA A 450 -2.79 -25.79 -5.43
C ALA A 450 -2.41 -27.28 -5.39
N CYS A 451 -2.57 -27.95 -4.25
CA CYS A 451 -2.27 -29.36 -4.09
C CYS A 451 -3.19 -30.26 -4.93
N GLY A 452 -4.50 -29.96 -4.97
CA GLY A 452 -5.46 -30.68 -5.79
C GLY A 452 -5.14 -30.55 -7.28
N LEU A 453 -4.97 -29.32 -7.76
CA LEU A 453 -4.63 -29.04 -9.15
C LEU A 453 -3.28 -29.64 -9.57
N ARG A 454 -2.26 -29.58 -8.69
CA ARG A 454 -0.94 -30.19 -8.96
C ARG A 454 -1.07 -31.69 -9.21
N ASN A 455 -1.93 -32.37 -8.46
CA ASN A 455 -2.20 -33.81 -8.61
C ASN A 455 -3.29 -34.12 -9.65
N ALA A 456 -3.58 -33.18 -10.55
CA ALA A 456 -4.56 -33.33 -11.63
C ALA A 456 -5.97 -33.72 -11.14
N CYS A 457 -6.33 -33.31 -9.92
CA CYS A 457 -7.64 -33.55 -9.33
C CYS A 457 -8.58 -32.38 -9.65
N PRO A 458 -9.70 -32.61 -10.36
CA PRO A 458 -10.77 -31.63 -10.42
C PRO A 458 -11.32 -31.34 -9.03
N THR A 459 -11.67 -30.08 -8.77
CA THR A 459 -11.85 -29.57 -7.41
C THR A 459 -13.17 -28.83 -7.24
N VAL A 460 -13.97 -29.22 -6.24
CA VAL A 460 -15.15 -28.48 -5.78
C VAL A 460 -14.75 -27.57 -4.62
N VAL A 461 -15.07 -26.28 -4.74
CA VAL A 461 -14.79 -25.29 -3.69
C VAL A 461 -16.07 -24.93 -2.94
N VAL A 462 -16.03 -25.07 -1.61
CA VAL A 462 -17.10 -24.71 -0.68
C VAL A 462 -16.61 -23.57 0.21
N PRO A 463 -16.75 -22.30 -0.20
CA PRO A 463 -16.15 -21.20 0.54
C PRO A 463 -16.87 -20.88 1.85
N PHE A 464 -16.06 -20.55 2.85
CA PHE A 464 -16.45 -20.06 4.16
C PHE A 464 -16.12 -18.58 4.33
N PHE A 465 -14.89 -18.18 4.01
CA PHE A 465 -14.47 -16.79 4.14
C PHE A 465 -13.25 -16.40 3.30
N GLY A 466 -12.98 -15.09 3.23
CA GLY A 466 -11.70 -14.55 2.75
C GLY A 466 -11.50 -14.73 1.26
N ASP A 467 -10.37 -15.31 0.87
CA ASP A 467 -9.95 -15.53 -0.51
C ASP A 467 -10.53 -16.80 -1.15
N GLN A 468 -11.24 -17.62 -0.37
CA GLN A 468 -11.78 -18.91 -0.82
C GLN A 468 -12.74 -18.81 -2.02
N PRO A 469 -13.68 -17.84 -2.09
CA PRO A 469 -14.52 -17.68 -3.27
C PRO A 469 -13.70 -17.36 -4.52
N PHE A 470 -12.67 -16.52 -4.40
CA PHE A 470 -11.80 -16.16 -5.52
C PHE A 470 -11.13 -17.41 -6.11
N TRP A 471 -10.57 -18.29 -5.29
CA TRP A 471 -9.98 -19.54 -5.80
C TRP A 471 -11.01 -20.45 -6.45
N GLY A 472 -12.21 -20.55 -5.89
CA GLY A 472 -13.32 -21.28 -6.49
C GLY A 472 -13.67 -20.75 -7.88
N ASP A 473 -13.79 -19.42 -8.03
CA ASP A 473 -14.08 -18.77 -9.31
C ASP A 473 -12.95 -19.00 -10.33
N MET A 474 -11.68 -18.92 -9.91
CA MET A 474 -10.53 -19.15 -10.80
C MET A 474 -10.44 -20.61 -11.26
N ILE A 475 -10.70 -21.57 -10.37
CA ILE A 475 -10.76 -23.01 -10.70
C ILE A 475 -11.91 -23.29 -11.68
N ALA A 476 -13.07 -22.69 -11.44
CA ALA A 476 -14.24 -22.83 -12.30
C ALA A 476 -14.00 -22.22 -13.68
N ALA A 477 -13.41 -21.03 -13.74
CA ALA A 477 -13.05 -20.36 -15.00
C ALA A 477 -12.02 -21.17 -15.82
N ALA A 478 -11.14 -21.92 -15.15
CA ALA A 478 -10.19 -22.82 -15.80
C ALA A 478 -10.81 -24.18 -16.21
N GLY A 479 -12.09 -24.43 -15.89
CA GLY A 479 -12.79 -25.68 -16.19
C GLY A 479 -12.36 -26.87 -15.33
N ALA A 480 -11.50 -26.66 -14.33
CA ALA A 480 -10.98 -27.70 -13.45
C ALA A 480 -11.88 -27.95 -12.22
N GLY A 481 -13.03 -27.31 -12.15
CA GLY A 481 -14.04 -27.47 -11.10
C GLY A 481 -15.34 -26.77 -11.45
N PRO A 482 -16.43 -27.03 -10.73
CA PRO A 482 -17.68 -26.30 -10.88
C PRO A 482 -17.60 -24.92 -10.21
N SER A 483 -18.59 -24.07 -10.45
CA SER A 483 -18.76 -22.82 -9.68
C SER A 483 -18.80 -23.09 -8.17
N PRO A 484 -18.18 -22.24 -7.34
CA PRO A 484 -18.11 -22.47 -5.90
C PRO A 484 -19.51 -22.48 -5.26
N ILE A 485 -19.70 -23.35 -4.26
CA ILE A 485 -20.96 -23.46 -3.52
C ILE A 485 -20.76 -22.92 -2.11
N PRO A 486 -21.27 -21.71 -1.77
CA PRO A 486 -21.14 -21.17 -0.43
C PRO A 486 -21.61 -22.16 0.64
N HIS A 487 -20.86 -22.30 1.73
CA HIS A 487 -21.15 -23.30 2.78
C HIS A 487 -22.58 -23.22 3.34
N LYS A 488 -23.16 -22.02 3.39
CA LYS A 488 -24.53 -21.79 3.90
C LYS A 488 -25.63 -22.34 3.01
N THR A 489 -25.35 -22.48 1.72
CA THR A 489 -26.29 -22.99 0.73
C THR A 489 -25.97 -24.41 0.31
N LEU A 490 -24.93 -25.04 0.89
CA LEU A 490 -24.54 -26.40 0.54
C LEU A 490 -25.64 -27.40 0.94
N THR A 491 -26.10 -28.17 -0.04
CA THR A 491 -27.06 -29.25 0.15
C THR A 491 -26.63 -30.47 -0.66
N ALA A 492 -27.22 -31.63 -0.38
CA ALA A 492 -26.97 -32.80 -1.22
C ALA A 492 -27.36 -32.56 -2.69
N GLU A 493 -28.41 -31.76 -2.93
CA GLU A 493 -28.96 -31.46 -4.26
C GLU A 493 -28.01 -30.66 -5.14
N ASN A 494 -27.22 -29.74 -4.56
CA ASN A 494 -26.24 -28.96 -5.33
C ASN A 494 -24.82 -29.55 -5.28
N LEU A 495 -24.46 -30.30 -4.24
CA LEU A 495 -23.17 -30.96 -4.16
C LEU A 495 -23.08 -32.16 -5.12
N THR A 496 -24.19 -32.87 -5.34
CA THR A 496 -24.27 -34.00 -6.28
C THR A 496 -23.84 -33.63 -7.71
N PRO A 497 -24.47 -32.65 -8.38
CA PRO A 497 -24.05 -32.25 -9.73
C PRO A 497 -22.64 -31.65 -9.76
N ALA A 498 -22.18 -31.00 -8.68
CA ALA A 498 -20.83 -30.44 -8.58
C ALA A 498 -19.74 -31.52 -8.53
N ILE A 499 -19.92 -32.57 -7.72
CA ILE A 499 -19.01 -33.72 -7.72
C ILE A 499 -19.10 -34.49 -9.03
N HIS A 500 -20.32 -34.68 -9.57
CA HIS A 500 -20.50 -35.32 -10.88
C HIS A 500 -19.72 -34.59 -11.98
N PHE A 501 -19.76 -33.25 -12.01
CA PHE A 501 -18.96 -32.44 -12.94
C PHE A 501 -17.46 -32.76 -12.83
N CYS A 502 -16.91 -32.86 -11.62
CA CYS A 502 -15.51 -33.20 -11.39
C CYS A 502 -15.14 -34.60 -11.93
N LEU A 503 -16.11 -35.50 -12.05
CA LEU A 503 -15.88 -36.86 -12.56
C LEU A 503 -15.94 -36.96 -14.10
N THR A 504 -16.39 -35.91 -14.78
CA THR A 504 -16.46 -35.82 -16.26
C THR A 504 -15.08 -35.88 -16.92
N ARG A 505 -15.04 -36.17 -18.23
CA ARG A 505 -13.79 -36.22 -18.98
C ARG A 505 -13.19 -34.84 -19.16
N GLU A 506 -14.04 -33.84 -19.37
CA GLU A 506 -13.69 -32.45 -19.63
C GLU A 506 -12.99 -31.84 -18.41
N ALA A 507 -13.58 -31.98 -17.21
CA ALA A 507 -12.96 -31.48 -15.98
C ALA A 507 -11.62 -32.17 -15.68
N LYS A 508 -11.53 -33.49 -15.87
CA LYS A 508 -10.28 -34.25 -15.73
C LYS A 508 -9.21 -33.84 -16.73
N GLN A 509 -9.59 -33.53 -17.97
CA GLN A 509 -8.66 -33.04 -18.99
C GLN A 509 -8.15 -31.64 -18.64
N ALA A 510 -9.03 -30.74 -18.20
CA ALA A 510 -8.64 -29.40 -17.74
C ALA A 510 -7.68 -29.47 -16.54
N ALA A 511 -7.99 -30.28 -15.53
CA ALA A 511 -7.12 -30.47 -14.37
C ALA A 511 -5.76 -31.08 -14.75
N ARG A 512 -5.71 -32.05 -15.68
CA ARG A 512 -4.45 -32.61 -16.21
C ARG A 512 -3.64 -31.58 -16.99
N ALA A 513 -4.28 -30.75 -17.79
CA ALA A 513 -3.61 -29.70 -18.55
C ALA A 513 -2.96 -28.66 -17.62
N LEU A 514 -3.69 -28.23 -16.56
CA LEU A 514 -3.15 -27.36 -15.52
C LEU A 514 -2.00 -28.02 -14.76
N SER A 515 -2.18 -29.26 -14.31
CA SER A 515 -1.15 -30.04 -13.62
C SER A 515 0.14 -30.14 -14.44
N ALA A 516 0.03 -30.41 -15.75
CA ALA A 516 1.17 -30.50 -16.66
C ALA A 516 1.92 -29.16 -16.79
N GLN A 517 1.20 -28.03 -16.84
CA GLN A 517 1.83 -26.70 -16.85
C GLN A 517 2.50 -26.40 -15.50
N MET A 518 1.80 -26.66 -14.39
CA MET A 518 2.31 -26.48 -13.03
C MET A 518 3.56 -27.33 -12.76
N ALA A 519 3.68 -28.52 -13.35
CA ALA A 519 4.85 -29.38 -13.21
C ALA A 519 6.13 -28.78 -13.83
N SER A 520 5.99 -27.86 -14.80
CA SER A 520 7.12 -27.14 -15.40
C SER A 520 7.52 -25.87 -14.62
N GLU A 521 6.70 -25.46 -13.65
CA GLU A 521 6.94 -24.26 -12.86
C GLU A 521 7.95 -24.53 -11.73
N ARG A 522 8.86 -23.57 -11.50
CA ARG A 522 9.79 -23.58 -10.37
C ARG A 522 9.46 -22.42 -9.44
N GLY A 523 8.29 -22.51 -8.79
CA GLY A 523 7.67 -21.39 -8.06
C GLY A 523 8.58 -20.71 -7.03
N VAL A 524 9.21 -21.52 -6.18
CA VAL A 524 10.10 -21.04 -5.11
C VAL A 524 11.36 -20.38 -5.69
N GLU A 525 12.01 -21.03 -6.65
CA GLU A 525 13.22 -20.51 -7.30
C GLU A 525 12.94 -19.23 -8.08
N ALA A 526 11.83 -19.19 -8.83
CA ALA A 526 11.39 -18.00 -9.55
C ALA A 526 11.11 -16.83 -8.59
N ALA A 527 10.63 -17.10 -7.38
CA ALA A 527 10.43 -16.07 -6.36
C ALA A 527 11.74 -15.55 -5.76
N VAL A 528 12.72 -16.42 -5.51
CA VAL A 528 14.06 -15.99 -5.10
C VAL A 528 14.71 -15.13 -6.19
N GLN A 529 14.57 -15.54 -7.46
CA GLN A 529 15.06 -14.74 -8.60
C GLN A 529 14.34 -13.40 -8.71
N SER A 530 13.02 -13.35 -8.52
CA SER A 530 12.25 -12.10 -8.48
C SER A 530 12.74 -11.19 -7.36
N PHE A 531 13.00 -11.75 -6.16
CA PHE A 531 13.59 -11.01 -5.05
C PHE A 531 14.96 -10.43 -5.41
N HIS A 532 15.89 -11.27 -5.89
CA HIS A 532 17.23 -10.85 -6.29
C HIS A 532 17.23 -9.79 -7.39
N ALA A 533 16.33 -9.91 -8.38
CA ALA A 533 16.21 -8.97 -9.48
C ALA A 533 15.69 -7.58 -9.06
N ASN A 534 15.09 -7.46 -7.88
CA ASN A 534 14.58 -6.20 -7.35
C ASN A 534 15.48 -5.56 -6.28
N LEU A 535 16.65 -6.15 -6.00
CA LEU A 535 17.63 -5.58 -5.06
C LEU A 535 18.49 -4.49 -5.72
N PRO A 536 18.88 -3.44 -4.97
CA PRO A 536 19.73 -2.36 -5.47
C PRO A 536 21.21 -2.78 -5.44
N LEU A 537 21.58 -3.73 -6.28
CA LEU A 537 22.89 -4.41 -6.24
C LEU A 537 24.08 -3.44 -6.38
N GLU A 538 23.93 -2.39 -7.19
CA GLU A 538 24.97 -1.38 -7.44
C GLU A 538 25.33 -0.57 -6.18
N THR A 539 24.37 -0.36 -5.28
CA THR A 539 24.57 0.48 -4.08
C THR A 539 24.75 -0.33 -2.82
N MET A 540 24.31 -1.59 -2.80
CA MET A 540 24.32 -2.41 -1.57
C MET A 540 25.63 -3.12 -1.29
N GLN A 541 26.55 -3.24 -2.25
CA GLN A 541 27.82 -3.95 -2.06
C GLN A 541 28.81 -3.18 -1.20
N CYS A 542 29.56 -3.89 -0.37
CA CYS A 542 30.71 -3.32 0.33
C CYS A 542 31.88 -3.07 -0.63
N ALA A 543 32.52 -1.91 -0.49
CA ALA A 543 33.66 -1.51 -1.31
C ALA A 543 34.90 -2.41 -1.17
N LEU A 544 35.07 -3.08 -0.03
CA LEU A 544 36.22 -3.95 0.25
C LEU A 544 35.90 -5.44 0.14
N VAL A 545 34.65 -5.82 0.41
CA VAL A 545 34.20 -7.22 0.39
C VAL A 545 32.89 -7.28 -0.41
N PRO A 546 32.94 -7.30 -1.76
CA PRO A 546 31.75 -7.19 -2.62
C PRO A 546 30.72 -8.32 -2.41
N SER A 547 31.11 -9.43 -1.80
CA SER A 547 30.24 -10.55 -1.42
C SER A 547 29.38 -10.28 -0.16
N ARG A 548 29.47 -9.08 0.43
CA ARG A 548 28.75 -8.69 1.65
C ARG A 548 28.04 -7.34 1.46
N VAL A 549 26.91 -7.19 2.15
CA VAL A 549 26.13 -5.95 2.16
C VAL A 549 26.86 -4.86 2.94
N ALA A 550 26.89 -3.64 2.39
CA ALA A 550 27.34 -2.45 3.07
C ALA A 550 26.35 -2.07 4.19
N ALA A 551 26.86 -1.91 5.42
CA ALA A 551 26.07 -1.50 6.58
C ALA A 551 26.47 -0.11 7.11
N TRP A 552 27.66 0.34 6.72
CA TRP A 552 28.31 1.56 7.20
C TRP A 552 28.79 2.44 6.05
N ARG A 553 28.77 3.76 6.25
CA ARG A 553 29.44 4.75 5.42
C ARG A 553 30.46 5.50 6.27
N LEU A 554 31.63 5.80 5.72
CA LEU A 554 32.60 6.67 6.40
C LEU A 554 32.12 8.14 6.31
N LYS A 555 32.26 8.89 7.41
CA LYS A 555 31.76 10.28 7.45
C LYS A 555 32.54 11.23 6.55
N LYS A 556 33.86 11.04 6.44
CA LYS A 556 34.75 11.89 5.64
C LYS A 556 34.85 11.40 4.20
N GLU A 557 34.83 10.09 4.01
CA GLU A 557 34.96 9.45 2.71
C GLU A 557 33.63 8.80 2.26
N ARG A 558 33.25 8.96 0.99
CA ARG A 558 32.09 8.22 0.41
C ARG A 558 32.45 6.75 0.14
N ILE A 559 32.87 6.01 1.16
CA ILE A 559 33.21 4.58 1.10
C ILE A 559 32.19 3.84 1.95
N CYS A 560 31.57 2.81 1.37
CA CYS A 560 30.57 1.97 2.02
C CYS A 560 31.21 0.63 2.44
N LEU A 561 31.09 0.29 3.71
CA LEU A 561 31.73 -0.87 4.34
C LEU A 561 30.68 -1.85 4.87
N SER A 562 30.95 -3.15 4.73
CA SER A 562 30.17 -4.20 5.38
C SER A 562 30.43 -4.22 6.88
N LYS A 563 29.55 -4.90 7.63
CA LYS A 563 29.71 -5.12 9.08
C LYS A 563 31.07 -5.71 9.41
N LEU A 564 31.49 -6.69 8.61
CA LEU A 564 32.77 -7.39 8.70
C LEU A 564 33.96 -6.48 8.38
N ALA A 565 33.96 -5.84 7.20
CA ALA A 565 35.08 -5.01 6.78
C ALA A 565 35.30 -3.81 7.73
N ALA A 566 34.22 -3.20 8.20
CA ALA A 566 34.30 -2.14 9.19
C ALA A 566 34.93 -2.62 10.51
N GLN A 567 34.55 -3.81 11.00
CA GLN A 567 35.10 -4.36 12.24
C GLN A 567 36.59 -4.67 12.12
N VAL A 568 37.02 -5.31 11.02
CA VAL A 568 38.45 -5.58 10.76
C VAL A 568 39.29 -4.29 10.78
N LEU A 569 38.80 -3.22 10.15
CA LEU A 569 39.51 -1.93 10.15
C LEU A 569 39.55 -1.27 11.53
N ILE A 570 38.51 -1.45 12.35
CA ILE A 570 38.47 -0.97 13.75
C ILE A 570 39.47 -1.75 14.61
N ASP A 571 39.45 -3.08 14.54
CA ASP A 571 40.31 -3.96 15.35
C ASP A 571 41.80 -3.73 15.06
N ASN A 572 42.13 -3.31 13.84
CA ASN A 572 43.49 -2.97 13.41
C ASN A 572 43.85 -1.48 13.58
N GLY A 573 42.97 -0.67 14.18
CA GLY A 573 43.24 0.75 14.44
C GLY A 573 43.34 1.64 13.21
N VAL A 574 42.81 1.20 12.05
CA VAL A 574 42.85 1.96 10.79
C VAL A 574 41.79 3.06 10.78
N ILE A 575 40.62 2.78 11.36
CA ILE A 575 39.52 3.75 11.54
C ILE A 575 38.96 3.63 12.96
N ALA A 576 38.32 4.67 13.46
CA ALA A 576 37.56 4.59 14.72
C ALA A 576 36.08 4.27 14.46
N ALA A 577 35.42 3.58 15.39
CA ALA A 577 33.98 3.34 15.32
C ALA A 577 33.16 4.65 15.26
N SER A 578 33.71 5.76 15.78
CA SER A 578 33.12 7.10 15.69
C SER A 578 33.11 7.69 14.27
N ASP A 579 33.97 7.19 13.37
CA ASP A 579 34.08 7.65 11.99
C ASP A 579 33.00 7.06 11.07
N LEU A 580 32.30 6.03 11.55
CA LEU A 580 31.22 5.37 10.81
C LEU A 580 29.88 6.09 11.02
N GLU A 581 29.05 6.08 10.00
CA GLU A 581 27.61 6.37 10.07
C GLU A 581 26.81 5.22 9.44
N ASN A 582 25.54 5.07 9.85
CA ASN A 582 24.68 4.03 9.28
C ASN A 582 24.53 4.27 7.79
N PHE A 583 24.69 3.22 6.99
CA PHE A 583 24.36 3.25 5.57
C PHE A 583 22.97 2.65 5.36
N GLU A 584 22.17 3.35 4.56
CA GLU A 584 20.84 2.95 4.10
C GLU A 584 20.98 2.46 2.66
N THR A 585 20.81 1.16 2.45
CA THR A 585 20.96 0.52 1.13
C THR A 585 19.79 0.84 0.20
N SER A 586 18.60 1.05 0.77
CA SER A 586 17.37 1.37 0.05
C SER A 586 16.48 2.28 0.92
N PRO A 587 16.71 3.61 0.93
CA PRO A 587 15.92 4.53 1.74
C PRO A 587 14.47 4.64 1.23
N PHE A 588 13.51 4.75 2.17
CA PHE A 588 12.08 4.93 1.88
C PHE A 588 11.67 6.35 2.22
N ILE A 589 11.30 7.13 1.22
CA ILE A 589 10.79 8.48 1.42
C ILE A 589 9.28 8.46 1.17
N ILE A 590 8.53 8.59 2.27
CA ILE A 590 7.06 8.66 2.19
C ILE A 590 6.70 10.14 2.02
N THR A 591 6.23 10.48 0.82
CA THR A 591 5.72 11.83 0.53
C THR A 591 4.23 11.89 0.81
N ASN A 592 3.83 12.86 1.65
CA ASN A 592 2.42 13.06 1.97
C ASN A 592 1.74 13.86 0.85
N GLN A 593 1.42 13.22 -0.27
CA GLN A 593 0.74 13.90 -1.38
C GLN A 593 -0.65 14.38 -0.95
N ARG A 594 -0.85 15.70 -0.92
CA ARG A 594 -2.18 16.32 -0.74
C ARG A 594 -2.81 16.56 -2.10
N TRP A 595 -3.88 15.83 -2.39
CA TRP A 595 -4.38 15.59 -3.75
C TRP A 595 -5.19 16.75 -4.33
N ASP A 596 -5.72 17.67 -3.50
CA ASP A 596 -6.44 18.85 -3.99
C ASP A 596 -6.51 20.01 -2.96
N PRO A 597 -6.76 21.27 -3.39
CA PRO A 597 -6.83 22.45 -2.51
C PRO A 597 -7.99 22.41 -1.50
N VAL A 598 -9.04 21.63 -1.77
CA VAL A 598 -10.23 21.50 -0.92
C VAL A 598 -9.96 20.54 0.23
N THR A 599 -9.26 19.42 0.00
CA THR A 599 -8.82 18.48 1.06
C THR A 599 -7.60 18.99 1.83
N GLY A 600 -6.78 19.86 1.23
CA GLY A 600 -5.63 20.48 1.88
C GLY A 600 -5.99 21.58 2.90
N THR A 601 -7.10 22.31 2.70
CA THR A 601 -7.29 23.64 3.33
C THR A 601 -8.74 24.18 3.27
N THR A 602 -9.75 23.47 3.78
CA THR A 602 -11.16 23.84 3.49
C THR A 602 -11.67 25.13 4.16
N ALA A 603 -11.10 25.61 5.27
CA ALA A 603 -11.64 26.81 5.94
C ALA A 603 -10.97 28.14 5.54
N ALA A 604 -9.69 28.13 5.14
CA ALA A 604 -8.92 29.35 4.86
C ALA A 604 -8.94 29.80 3.39
N CYS A 605 -9.23 28.87 2.46
CA CYS A 605 -9.10 29.14 1.03
C CYS A 605 -10.21 30.00 0.41
N VAL A 606 -11.43 30.03 0.95
CA VAL A 606 -12.52 30.81 0.34
C VAL A 606 -12.18 32.31 0.34
N GLY A 607 -11.61 32.83 1.43
CA GLY A 607 -11.13 34.21 1.50
C GLY A 607 -9.92 34.47 0.60
N ILE A 608 -8.94 33.57 0.60
CA ILE A 608 -7.72 33.69 -0.22
C ILE A 608 -8.05 33.62 -1.72
N VAL A 609 -8.94 32.73 -2.16
CA VAL A 609 -9.38 32.62 -3.57
C VAL A 609 -10.17 33.86 -4.00
N GLY A 610 -11.01 34.41 -3.12
CA GLY A 610 -11.68 35.70 -3.35
C GLY A 610 -10.70 36.86 -3.51
N ASP A 611 -9.73 36.97 -2.60
CA ASP A 611 -8.68 38.00 -2.62
C ASP A 611 -7.76 37.85 -3.85
N MET A 612 -7.46 36.62 -4.26
CA MET A 612 -6.68 36.30 -5.46
C MET A 612 -7.46 36.57 -6.75
N GLY A 613 -8.76 36.27 -6.82
CA GLY A 613 -9.60 36.61 -7.97
C GLY A 613 -9.65 38.13 -8.19
N MET A 614 -9.71 38.90 -7.10
CA MET A 614 -9.62 40.35 -7.12
C MET A 614 -8.22 40.86 -7.49
N ALA A 615 -7.15 40.20 -7.05
CA ALA A 615 -5.78 40.54 -7.44
C ALA A 615 -5.47 40.20 -8.91
N ALA A 616 -5.92 39.05 -9.42
CA ALA A 616 -5.77 38.64 -10.82
C ALA A 616 -6.56 39.56 -11.77
N LYS A 617 -7.75 40.03 -11.35
CA LYS A 617 -8.48 41.10 -12.04
C LYS A 617 -7.59 42.34 -12.23
N SER A 618 -6.83 42.74 -11.20
CA SER A 618 -5.94 43.89 -11.30
C SER A 618 -4.67 43.68 -12.14
N MET A 619 -4.30 42.43 -12.43
CA MET A 619 -3.15 42.12 -13.30
C MET A 619 -3.52 42.03 -14.78
N VAL A 620 -4.81 41.79 -15.10
CA VAL A 620 -5.28 41.53 -16.47
C VAL A 620 -6.28 42.58 -16.95
N LEU A 621 -7.25 42.99 -16.13
CA LEU A 621 -8.24 44.00 -16.53
C LEU A 621 -7.71 45.42 -16.34
N ASP A 622 -7.04 45.72 -15.23
CA ASP A 622 -6.62 47.10 -14.94
C ASP A 622 -5.62 47.65 -15.98
N PRO A 623 -4.59 46.91 -16.46
CA PRO A 623 -3.71 47.41 -17.52
C PRO A 623 -4.45 47.65 -18.84
N PHE A 624 -5.49 46.86 -19.14
CA PHE A 624 -6.31 46.99 -20.34
C PHE A 624 -7.36 48.11 -20.22
N VAL A 625 -7.89 48.36 -19.02
CA VAL A 625 -8.80 49.47 -18.70
C VAL A 625 -8.04 50.80 -18.69
N GLU A 626 -6.81 50.82 -18.16
CA GLU A 626 -5.92 52.00 -18.20
C GLU A 626 -5.52 52.37 -19.64
N LEU A 627 -5.48 51.38 -20.54
CA LEU A 627 -5.28 51.58 -21.99
C LEU A 627 -6.48 52.22 -22.70
N ARG A 628 -7.67 52.16 -22.09
CA ARG A 628 -8.96 52.57 -22.69
C ARG A 628 -9.47 53.92 -22.20
N ARG A 629 -8.79 54.59 -21.26
CA ARG A 629 -9.13 55.95 -20.83
C ARG A 629 -8.70 56.98 -21.89
N PRO A 630 -9.61 57.84 -22.39
CA PRO A 630 -9.22 59.00 -23.18
C PRO A 630 -8.41 59.99 -22.33
N LEU A 631 -7.38 60.60 -22.90
CA LEU A 631 -6.64 61.71 -22.30
C LEU A 631 -7.63 62.86 -22.02
N ALA A 632 -7.99 63.05 -20.75
CA ALA A 632 -8.72 64.25 -20.33
C ALA A 632 -7.80 65.46 -20.53
N SER A 633 -8.21 66.36 -21.43
CA SER A 633 -7.58 67.65 -21.69
C SER A 633 -7.63 68.52 -20.44
N SER A 634 -6.49 68.72 -19.81
CA SER A 634 -6.30 69.76 -18.79
C SER A 634 -6.09 71.11 -19.48
N SER A 635 -7.06 72.03 -19.37
CA SER A 635 -6.83 73.45 -19.65
C SER A 635 -7.40 74.32 -18.53
N SER A 636 -6.51 74.67 -17.60
CA SER A 636 -6.40 75.95 -16.88
C SER A 636 -5.36 75.72 -15.76
N SER A 637 -4.39 76.57 -15.46
CA SER A 637 -3.98 77.87 -15.96
C SER A 637 -2.65 78.17 -15.26
N ALA A 638 -1.59 78.51 -16.00
CA ALA A 638 -0.42 79.17 -15.42
C ALA A 638 -0.45 80.64 -15.84
N SER A 639 -0.51 81.53 -14.85
CA SER A 639 -0.23 82.95 -15.02
C SER A 639 1.23 83.21 -14.68
N ALA A 640 2.04 83.55 -15.69
CA ALA A 640 3.08 84.59 -15.62
C ALA A 640 3.78 84.76 -16.98
N SER A 641 3.41 85.88 -17.63
CA SER A 641 4.27 86.83 -18.38
C SER A 641 5.24 86.40 -19.50
N ALA A 642 4.92 86.97 -20.67
CA ALA A 642 5.80 87.68 -21.63
C ALA A 642 6.55 86.89 -22.75
N SER A 643 5.99 87.00 -23.96
CA SER A 643 6.62 86.89 -25.30
C SER A 643 7.40 88.19 -25.65
N PRO A 644 8.04 88.39 -26.84
CA PRO A 644 8.14 87.57 -28.06
C PRO A 644 9.58 87.47 -28.64
N SER A 645 9.92 86.61 -29.61
CA SER A 645 9.68 86.85 -31.05
C SER A 645 10.39 85.77 -31.90
N ALA A 646 9.66 85.15 -32.84
CA ALA A 646 9.86 85.13 -34.31
C ALA A 646 11.08 84.32 -34.80
N SER A 647 11.00 83.44 -35.82
CA SER A 647 10.08 83.31 -36.94
C SER A 647 10.04 81.88 -37.55
N THR A 648 8.79 81.51 -37.88
CA THR A 648 8.20 80.64 -38.91
C THR A 648 9.01 79.84 -39.96
N GLY A 649 8.57 78.58 -40.12
CA GLY A 649 8.42 77.81 -41.38
C GLY A 649 8.71 76.31 -41.16
N SER A 650 7.92 75.28 -41.52
CA SER A 650 6.67 75.12 -42.29
C SER A 650 6.17 73.66 -42.09
N LEU A 651 4.85 73.47 -42.04
CA LEU A 651 4.01 72.28 -42.34
C LEU A 651 4.46 70.85 -41.94
N ALA A 652 3.71 70.23 -40.99
CA ALA A 652 3.06 68.92 -41.14
C ALA A 652 2.27 68.53 -39.87
N SER A 653 0.97 68.27 -40.04
CA SER A 653 0.09 67.69 -39.02
C SER A 653 0.41 66.21 -38.79
N GLN A 654 1.09 65.89 -37.69
CA GLN A 654 1.19 64.52 -37.17
C GLN A 654 0.28 64.33 -35.95
N GLN A 655 -0.76 63.51 -36.12
CA GLN A 655 -1.40 62.77 -35.03
C GLN A 655 -0.32 61.96 -34.29
N GLN A 656 0.09 62.42 -33.11
CA GLN A 656 0.98 61.68 -32.22
C GLN A 656 0.25 60.45 -31.65
N LYS A 657 0.67 59.26 -32.08
CA LYS A 657 0.44 57.99 -31.37
C LYS A 657 1.27 58.00 -30.06
N PRO A 658 0.76 57.44 -28.95
CA PRO A 658 1.51 57.39 -27.70
C PRO A 658 2.76 56.50 -27.82
N ASN A 659 3.88 56.96 -27.22
CA ASN A 659 5.16 56.26 -27.20
C ASN A 659 5.06 54.88 -26.51
N GLY A 660 5.43 53.81 -27.24
CA GLY A 660 5.37 52.42 -26.77
C GLY A 660 6.18 52.12 -25.50
N ALA A 661 7.25 52.89 -25.22
CA ALA A 661 8.04 52.74 -23.99
C ALA A 661 7.31 53.17 -22.72
N VAL A 662 6.44 54.19 -22.81
CA VAL A 662 5.64 54.67 -21.67
C VAL A 662 4.48 53.72 -21.39
N VAL A 663 3.90 53.15 -22.45
CA VAL A 663 2.85 52.13 -22.36
C VAL A 663 3.42 50.84 -21.76
N ALA A 664 4.59 50.39 -22.23
CA ALA A 664 5.28 49.21 -21.68
C ALA A 664 5.71 49.40 -20.22
N GLY A 665 6.22 50.58 -19.84
CA GLY A 665 6.60 50.88 -18.46
C GLY A 665 5.42 50.90 -17.48
N ARG A 666 4.26 51.43 -17.91
CA ARG A 666 3.01 51.39 -17.12
C ARG A 666 2.46 49.96 -17.00
N MET A 667 2.55 49.18 -18.06
CA MET A 667 2.15 47.77 -18.08
C MET A 667 3.01 46.94 -17.12
N ALA A 668 4.33 47.11 -17.16
CA ALA A 668 5.26 46.44 -16.24
C ALA A 668 5.06 46.86 -14.77
N GLY A 669 4.79 48.15 -14.51
CA GLY A 669 4.52 48.65 -13.16
C GLY A 669 3.21 48.15 -12.54
N GLY A 670 2.15 48.01 -13.34
CA GLY A 670 0.87 47.43 -12.93
C GLY A 670 0.99 45.95 -12.57
N VAL A 671 1.72 45.19 -13.38
CA VAL A 671 2.00 43.76 -13.16
C VAL A 671 2.84 43.56 -11.89
N ALA A 672 3.89 44.34 -11.68
CA ALA A 672 4.75 44.23 -10.49
C ALA A 672 3.99 44.59 -9.18
N LYS A 673 3.13 45.61 -9.23
CA LYS A 673 2.30 46.01 -8.07
C LYS A 673 1.20 45.00 -7.75
N GLY A 674 0.59 44.37 -8.78
CA GLY A 674 -0.36 43.27 -8.62
C GLY A 674 0.30 42.03 -8.02
N PHE A 675 1.52 41.71 -8.44
CA PHE A 675 2.31 40.60 -7.90
C PHE A 675 2.68 40.81 -6.42
N GLY A 676 3.08 42.01 -6.01
CA GLY A 676 3.38 42.31 -4.61
C GLY A 676 2.18 42.15 -3.67
N LYS A 677 0.97 42.51 -4.13
CA LYS A 677 -0.28 42.32 -3.37
C LYS A 677 -0.69 40.84 -3.28
N PHE A 678 -0.51 40.10 -4.35
CA PHE A 678 -0.75 38.66 -4.41
C PHE A 678 0.12 37.88 -3.40
N VAL A 679 1.42 38.20 -3.35
CA VAL A 679 2.35 37.59 -2.38
C VAL A 679 2.03 37.99 -0.93
N GLY A 680 1.62 39.24 -0.69
CA GLY A 680 1.25 39.72 0.64
C GLY A 680 0.02 39.03 1.25
N ALA A 681 -0.95 38.61 0.42
CA ALA A 681 -2.15 37.89 0.86
C ALA A 681 -1.85 36.45 1.35
N LEU A 682 -0.79 35.82 0.83
CA LEU A 682 -0.40 34.44 1.17
C LEU A 682 0.24 34.31 2.57
N TYR A 683 0.76 35.39 3.15
CA TYR A 683 1.60 35.34 4.37
C TYR A 683 0.83 35.40 5.70
N LYS A 684 -0.50 35.57 5.68
CA LYS A 684 -1.36 35.54 6.88
C LYS A 684 -1.88 34.12 7.18
N GLY A 685 -1.09 33.29 7.86
CA GLY A 685 -1.59 32.09 8.56
C GLY A 685 -0.66 30.87 8.60
N VAL A 686 -0.26 30.46 9.82
CA VAL A 686 0.41 29.20 10.29
C VAL A 686 1.68 28.73 9.55
N ILE A 687 2.78 28.52 10.29
CA ILE A 687 4.16 28.63 9.76
C ILE A 687 4.71 27.44 8.95
N VAL A 688 4.10 26.24 8.93
CA VAL A 688 4.65 25.12 8.10
C VAL A 688 3.57 24.26 7.43
N ASP A 689 2.65 23.67 8.20
CA ASP A 689 1.74 22.66 7.66
C ASP A 689 0.70 23.23 6.69
N LEU A 690 0.22 24.45 6.93
CA LEU A 690 -0.76 25.12 6.09
C LEU A 690 -0.13 25.61 4.76
N PRO A 691 1.04 26.30 4.77
CA PRO A 691 1.78 26.65 3.55
C PRO A 691 2.21 25.44 2.71
N LEU A 692 2.68 24.35 3.35
CA LEU A 692 3.07 23.13 2.62
C LEU A 692 1.85 22.47 1.96
N ALA A 693 0.75 22.34 2.70
CA ALA A 693 -0.50 21.82 2.16
C ALA A 693 -1.03 22.64 0.99
N THR A 694 -0.98 23.97 1.14
CA THR A 694 -1.41 24.93 0.12
C THR A 694 -0.53 24.84 -1.12
N THR A 695 0.79 24.74 -0.94
CA THR A 695 1.76 24.58 -2.03
C THR A 695 1.53 23.29 -2.82
N GLU A 696 1.40 22.16 -2.12
CA GLU A 696 1.19 20.85 -2.75
C GLU A 696 -0.19 20.75 -3.41
N GLY A 697 -1.22 21.29 -2.76
CA GLY A 697 -2.57 21.40 -3.31
C GLY A 697 -2.56 22.15 -4.64
N PHE A 698 -1.96 23.35 -4.69
CA PHE A 698 -1.82 24.13 -5.93
C PHE A 698 -0.95 23.44 -7.00
N ARG A 699 0.14 22.79 -6.59
CA ARG A 699 1.04 22.05 -7.50
C ARG A 699 0.32 20.88 -8.18
N ASN A 700 -0.66 20.26 -7.51
CA ASN A 700 -1.39 19.10 -8.03
C ASN A 700 -2.64 19.46 -8.86
N VAL A 701 -3.14 20.71 -8.81
CA VAL A 701 -4.32 21.15 -9.59
C VAL A 701 -4.22 20.84 -11.10
N PRO A 702 -3.08 20.97 -11.78
CA PRO A 702 -2.96 20.61 -13.19
C PRO A 702 -3.35 19.17 -13.55
N ARG A 703 -3.22 18.22 -12.60
CA ARG A 703 -3.67 16.83 -12.81
C ARG A 703 -5.18 16.75 -13.07
N LEU A 704 -5.98 17.65 -12.50
CA LEU A 704 -7.44 17.63 -12.59
C LEU A 704 -7.95 17.89 -14.02
N TYR A 705 -7.13 18.51 -14.89
CA TYR A 705 -7.45 18.76 -16.29
C TYR A 705 -6.48 18.08 -17.28
N GLY A 706 -5.74 17.07 -16.81
CA GLY A 706 -4.97 16.13 -17.62
C GLY A 706 -3.53 16.54 -17.91
N GLU A 707 -2.93 17.43 -17.12
CA GLU A 707 -1.51 17.75 -17.23
C GLU A 707 -0.62 16.89 -16.33
N GLU A 708 0.57 16.57 -16.85
CA GLU A 708 1.65 16.00 -16.03
C GLU A 708 2.28 17.08 -15.15
N VAL A 709 2.31 16.83 -13.85
CA VAL A 709 2.96 17.72 -12.88
C VAL A 709 4.44 17.37 -12.80
N LYS A 710 5.30 18.36 -13.04
CA LYS A 710 6.75 18.20 -12.93
C LYS A 710 7.17 17.78 -11.52
N ASP A 711 8.09 16.83 -11.45
CA ASP A 711 8.78 16.48 -10.21
C ASP A 711 9.93 17.48 -9.94
N HIS A 712 10.10 17.86 -8.68
CA HIS A 712 11.13 18.79 -8.22
C HIS A 712 12.11 18.14 -7.25
N GLY A 713 11.91 16.85 -6.95
CA GLY A 713 12.64 16.09 -5.94
C GLY A 713 11.96 16.15 -4.57
N GLU A 714 12.49 15.37 -3.64
CA GLU A 714 11.91 15.19 -2.31
C GLU A 714 12.67 15.99 -1.25
N VAL A 715 11.93 16.50 -0.27
CA VAL A 715 12.51 17.20 0.89
C VAL A 715 12.85 16.19 1.97
N THR A 716 14.15 15.91 2.14
CA THR A 716 14.72 14.98 3.13
C THR A 716 15.41 15.68 4.30
N GLY A 717 15.66 16.99 4.17
CA GLY A 717 16.31 17.83 5.17
C GLY A 717 16.45 19.28 4.68
N ALA A 718 17.09 20.15 5.47
CA ALA A 718 17.10 21.60 5.25
C ALA A 718 17.67 21.95 3.87
N VAL A 719 18.83 21.39 3.52
CA VAL A 719 19.48 21.63 2.22
C VAL A 719 18.58 21.22 1.05
N SER A 720 17.99 20.02 1.11
CA SER A 720 17.06 19.57 0.07
C SER A 720 15.78 20.43 0.01
N GLY A 721 15.30 20.95 1.14
CA GLY A 721 14.15 21.84 1.21
C GLY A 721 14.37 23.15 0.45
N PHE A 722 15.56 23.74 0.59
CA PHE A 722 15.98 24.90 -0.21
C PHE A 722 16.13 24.56 -1.70
N GLN A 723 16.69 23.40 -2.04
CA GLN A 723 16.83 22.97 -3.44
C GLN A 723 15.48 22.75 -4.12
N VAL A 724 14.56 22.03 -3.48
CA VAL A 724 13.20 21.78 -3.99
C VAL A 724 12.42 23.08 -4.07
N GLY A 725 12.49 23.94 -3.05
CA GLY A 725 11.88 25.27 -3.05
C GLY A 725 12.34 26.13 -4.23
N GLY A 726 13.65 26.16 -4.50
CA GLY A 726 14.22 26.88 -5.65
C GLY A 726 13.77 26.33 -7.00
N ARG A 727 13.80 25.01 -7.19
CA ARG A 727 13.33 24.36 -8.43
C ARG A 727 11.84 24.61 -8.68
N ASN A 728 11.02 24.46 -7.65
CA ASN A 728 9.58 24.73 -7.70
C ASN A 728 9.29 26.20 -8.03
N PHE A 729 10.07 27.13 -7.48
CA PHE A 729 9.93 28.56 -7.80
C PHE A 729 10.25 28.86 -9.26
N VAL A 730 11.41 28.42 -9.74
CA VAL A 730 11.85 28.68 -11.11
C VAL A 730 10.89 28.05 -12.13
N HIS A 731 10.56 26.77 -11.95
CA HIS A 731 9.67 26.07 -12.88
C HIS A 731 8.23 26.56 -12.77
N GLY A 732 7.69 26.75 -11.56
CA GLY A 732 6.31 27.18 -11.36
C GLY A 732 6.05 28.59 -11.90
N LEU A 733 7.02 29.50 -11.83
CA LEU A 733 6.94 30.79 -12.51
C LEU A 733 7.10 30.64 -14.03
N ALA A 734 8.13 29.95 -14.52
CA ALA A 734 8.36 29.81 -15.96
C ALA A 734 7.19 29.13 -16.68
N ASP A 735 6.69 28.01 -16.16
CA ASP A 735 5.54 27.30 -16.73
C ASP A 735 4.26 28.11 -16.54
N GLY A 736 4.02 28.67 -15.34
CA GLY A 736 2.84 29.46 -15.06
C GLY A 736 2.66 30.63 -16.03
N PHE A 737 3.72 31.38 -16.32
CA PHE A 737 3.67 32.52 -17.26
C PHE A 737 3.57 32.10 -18.74
N THR A 738 4.00 30.88 -19.09
CA THR A 738 3.99 30.41 -20.48
C THR A 738 2.73 29.63 -20.83
N ASP A 739 2.08 28.99 -19.86
CA ASP A 739 0.88 28.16 -20.04
C ASP A 739 -0.32 28.86 -20.69
N PRO A 740 -0.69 30.11 -20.32
CA PRO A 740 -1.77 30.85 -20.99
C PRO A 740 -1.56 30.99 -22.49
N PHE A 741 -0.31 31.02 -22.97
CA PHE A 741 0.01 31.14 -24.39
C PHE A 741 0.17 29.77 -25.04
N ARG A 742 0.94 28.88 -24.40
CA ARG A 742 1.25 27.55 -24.90
C ARG A 742 0.01 26.69 -25.05
N GLN A 743 -0.83 26.61 -24.02
CA GLN A 743 -2.01 25.74 -24.04
C GLN A 743 -3.12 26.26 -24.95
N THR A 744 -3.26 27.59 -25.02
CA THR A 744 -4.17 28.25 -25.97
C THR A 744 -3.77 27.95 -27.41
N TYR A 745 -2.46 28.02 -27.72
CA TYR A 745 -1.94 27.66 -29.03
C TYR A 745 -2.10 26.17 -29.36
N GLU A 746 -1.72 25.28 -28.43
CA GLU A 746 -1.83 23.83 -28.61
C GLU A 746 -3.30 23.37 -28.71
N GLY A 747 -4.18 23.94 -27.89
CA GLY A 747 -5.62 23.69 -27.92
C GLY A 747 -6.25 24.21 -29.22
N GLY A 748 -5.91 25.43 -29.63
CA GLY A 748 -6.37 26.01 -30.90
C GLY A 748 -5.93 25.19 -32.11
N LYS A 749 -4.72 24.64 -32.08
CA LYS A 749 -4.19 23.74 -33.13
C LYS A 749 -4.92 22.39 -33.20
N LYS A 750 -5.39 21.87 -32.05
CA LYS A 750 -6.03 20.54 -31.96
C LYS A 750 -7.54 20.57 -32.23
N GLU A 751 -8.27 21.54 -31.68
CA GLU A 751 -9.74 21.56 -31.73
C GLU A 751 -10.31 22.92 -32.22
N GLY A 752 -9.50 23.74 -32.92
CA GLY A 752 -9.95 25.02 -33.47
C GLY A 752 -10.41 26.00 -32.38
N ALA A 753 -11.52 26.71 -32.60
CA ALA A 753 -12.02 27.72 -31.67
C ALA A 753 -12.41 27.14 -30.29
N VAL A 754 -12.97 25.93 -30.24
CA VAL A 754 -13.32 25.24 -28.99
C VAL A 754 -12.06 24.86 -28.22
N GLY A 755 -11.04 24.38 -28.93
CA GLY A 755 -9.74 24.08 -28.34
C GLY A 755 -8.99 25.31 -27.85
N TYR A 756 -9.11 26.44 -28.54
CA TYR A 756 -8.56 27.71 -28.12
C TYR A 756 -9.16 28.16 -26.77
N ALA A 757 -10.49 28.12 -26.64
CA ALA A 757 -11.17 28.48 -25.40
C ALA A 757 -10.83 27.52 -24.23
N LYS A 758 -10.81 26.20 -24.49
CA LYS A 758 -10.37 25.19 -23.51
C LYS A 758 -8.90 25.39 -23.11
N GLY A 759 -8.03 25.64 -24.08
CA GLY A 759 -6.60 25.87 -23.88
C GLY A 759 -6.33 27.15 -23.09
N PHE A 760 -7.09 28.20 -23.33
CA PHE A 760 -7.03 29.44 -22.55
C PHE A 760 -7.51 29.24 -21.10
N GLY A 761 -8.63 28.53 -20.91
CA GLY A 761 -9.12 28.20 -19.57
C GLY A 761 -8.13 27.37 -18.76
N LYS A 762 -7.55 26.32 -19.36
CA LYS A 762 -6.51 25.50 -18.72
C LYS A 762 -5.22 26.30 -18.47
N GLY A 763 -4.79 27.12 -19.43
CA GLY A 763 -3.59 27.94 -19.30
C GLY A 763 -3.69 29.00 -18.20
N MET A 764 -4.85 29.64 -18.06
CA MET A 764 -5.11 30.58 -16.96
C MET A 764 -5.22 29.89 -15.60
N ALA A 765 -5.83 28.71 -15.54
CA ALA A 765 -5.82 27.89 -14.33
C ALA A 765 -4.38 27.46 -13.96
N GLY A 766 -3.57 27.08 -14.94
CA GLY A 766 -2.14 26.77 -14.80
C GLY A 766 -1.34 27.96 -14.29
N PHE A 767 -1.54 29.16 -14.85
CA PHE A 767 -0.93 30.40 -14.36
C PHE A 767 -1.20 30.64 -12.88
N VAL A 768 -2.48 30.64 -12.47
CA VAL A 768 -2.84 30.90 -11.07
C VAL A 768 -2.25 29.83 -10.15
N THR A 769 -2.40 28.55 -10.49
CA THR A 769 -2.02 27.44 -9.62
C THR A 769 -0.50 27.26 -9.52
N LYS A 770 0.21 27.28 -10.65
CA LYS A 770 1.68 27.09 -10.68
C LYS A 770 2.43 28.27 -10.07
N THR A 771 1.99 29.51 -10.29
CA THR A 771 2.61 30.69 -9.65
C THR A 771 2.32 30.76 -8.15
N SER A 772 1.13 30.33 -7.71
CA SER A 772 0.82 30.18 -6.27
C SER A 772 1.69 29.12 -5.61
N ALA A 773 1.81 27.95 -6.24
CA ALA A 773 2.70 26.89 -5.76
C ALA A 773 4.16 27.37 -5.71
N ALA A 774 4.61 28.13 -6.72
CA ALA A 774 5.95 28.74 -6.73
C ALA A 774 6.17 29.68 -5.54
N ALA A 775 5.25 30.61 -5.32
CA ALA A 775 5.37 31.62 -4.26
C ALA A 775 5.34 31.03 -2.85
N VAL A 776 4.39 30.12 -2.58
CA VAL A 776 4.26 29.50 -1.25
C VAL A 776 5.39 28.48 -1.02
N GLY A 777 5.83 27.77 -2.07
CA GLY A 777 6.88 26.75 -2.00
C GLY A 777 8.26 27.27 -1.59
N VAL A 778 8.58 28.55 -1.84
CA VAL A 778 9.85 29.16 -1.41
C VAL A 778 9.99 29.19 0.11
N VAL A 779 8.88 29.22 0.85
CA VAL A 779 8.89 29.19 2.32
C VAL A 779 8.54 27.79 2.83
N ALA A 780 7.56 27.13 2.19
CA ALA A 780 7.04 25.85 2.63
C ALA A 780 8.08 24.71 2.56
N TYR A 781 8.79 24.56 1.43
CA TYR A 781 9.75 23.46 1.27
C TYR A 781 11.01 23.62 2.15
N PRO A 782 11.61 24.82 2.30
CA PRO A 782 12.68 25.02 3.28
C PRO A 782 12.21 24.83 4.73
N GLY A 783 11.01 25.32 5.08
CA GLY A 783 10.42 25.13 6.40
C GLY A 783 10.22 23.65 6.74
N ASP A 784 9.65 22.87 5.82
CA ASP A 784 9.52 21.41 5.94
C ASP A 784 10.89 20.72 6.10
N GLY A 785 11.88 21.13 5.30
CA GLY A 785 13.25 20.62 5.39
C GLY A 785 13.93 20.90 6.74
N ILE A 786 13.72 22.10 7.30
CA ILE A 786 14.23 22.47 8.63
C ILE A 786 13.54 21.63 9.72
N VAL A 787 12.22 21.49 9.67
CA VAL A 787 11.46 20.66 10.63
C VAL A 787 11.93 19.21 10.56
N LYS A 788 12.10 18.64 9.38
CA LYS A 788 12.66 17.28 9.20
C LYS A 788 14.07 17.16 9.76
N SER A 789 14.92 18.16 9.57
CA SER A 789 16.28 18.16 10.12
C SER A 789 16.28 18.23 11.65
N LEU A 790 15.42 19.06 12.24
CA LEU A 790 15.25 19.18 13.69
C LEU A 790 14.70 17.89 14.29
N LYS A 791 13.66 17.29 13.66
CA LYS A 791 13.12 15.98 14.06
C LYS A 791 14.17 14.89 13.94
N TYR A 792 14.95 14.87 12.86
CA TYR A 792 16.07 13.94 12.70
C TYR A 792 17.04 14.08 13.88
N MET A 793 17.46 15.29 14.26
CA MET A 793 18.34 15.47 15.42
C MET A 793 17.70 15.07 16.75
N ALA A 794 16.44 15.44 16.99
CA ALA A 794 15.73 15.22 18.25
C ALA A 794 15.32 13.76 18.47
N LYS A 795 14.86 13.08 17.42
CA LYS A 795 14.38 11.68 17.45
C LYS A 795 15.44 10.74 16.87
N SER A 796 16.40 10.36 17.72
CA SER A 796 17.56 9.53 17.35
C SER A 796 17.64 8.18 18.06
N GLY A 797 16.66 7.85 18.91
CA GLY A 797 16.69 6.64 19.75
C GLY A 797 16.74 5.36 18.93
N THR A 798 15.88 5.23 17.93
CA THR A 798 15.83 4.08 17.03
C THR A 798 17.09 3.95 16.20
N ARG A 799 17.61 5.04 15.64
CA ARG A 799 18.89 5.01 14.89
C ARG A 799 20.08 4.62 15.76
N LYS A 800 20.10 5.05 17.03
CA LYS A 800 21.11 4.63 18.01
C LYS A 800 21.00 3.13 18.34
N ARG A 801 19.78 2.60 18.53
CA ARG A 801 19.55 1.16 18.73
C ARG A 801 20.01 0.32 17.53
N VAL A 802 19.64 0.72 16.31
CA VAL A 802 20.09 0.06 15.07
C VAL A 802 21.62 0.09 14.96
N ARG A 803 22.24 1.24 15.24
CA ARG A 803 23.70 1.37 15.25
C ARG A 803 24.36 0.42 16.25
N ALA A 804 23.83 0.36 17.48
CA ALA A 804 24.35 -0.53 18.51
C ALA A 804 24.22 -2.00 18.10
N ALA A 805 23.06 -2.42 17.60
CA ALA A 805 22.85 -3.77 17.10
C ALA A 805 23.80 -4.13 15.95
N LYS A 806 24.01 -3.21 14.99
CA LYS A 806 24.98 -3.40 13.89
C LYS A 806 26.42 -3.57 14.41
N LEU A 807 26.82 -2.82 15.44
CA LEU A 807 28.16 -2.94 16.04
C LEU A 807 28.35 -4.28 16.77
N VAL A 808 27.34 -4.72 17.53
CA VAL A 808 27.36 -6.03 18.21
C VAL A 808 27.46 -7.16 17.18
N GLU A 809 26.67 -7.09 16.11
CA GLU A 809 26.75 -8.07 15.02
C GLU A 809 28.07 -8.00 14.25
N SER A 810 28.62 -6.81 14.01
CA SER A 810 29.94 -6.61 13.40
C SER A 810 31.03 -7.40 14.12
N GLY A 811 31.09 -7.31 15.46
CA GLY A 811 32.02 -8.10 16.27
C GLY A 811 31.82 -9.60 16.13
N TRP A 812 30.56 -10.07 16.18
CA TRP A 812 30.24 -11.49 16.04
C TRP A 812 30.58 -12.07 14.66
N VAL A 813 30.28 -11.35 13.57
CA VAL A 813 30.61 -11.79 12.21
C VAL A 813 32.12 -11.84 12.00
N CYS A 814 32.86 -10.88 12.55
CA CYS A 814 34.33 -10.84 12.49
C CYS A 814 34.92 -12.09 13.14
N GLY A 815 34.54 -12.40 14.39
CA GLY A 815 35.04 -13.59 15.10
C GLY A 815 34.70 -14.92 14.43
N LYS A 816 33.58 -15.02 13.70
CA LYS A 816 33.26 -16.21 12.88
C LYS A 816 34.06 -16.31 11.58
N SER A 817 34.46 -15.18 10.99
CA SER A 817 35.04 -15.12 9.64
C SER A 817 36.56 -14.89 9.65
N GLU A 818 37.18 -14.80 10.82
CA GLU A 818 38.62 -14.50 10.99
C GLU A 818 39.53 -15.50 10.25
N ALA A 819 39.07 -16.74 10.06
CA ALA A 819 39.80 -17.77 9.32
C ALA A 819 39.77 -17.61 7.78
N ASP A 820 38.82 -16.84 7.22
CA ASP A 820 38.54 -16.79 5.78
C ASP A 820 38.99 -15.48 5.10
N ILE A 821 39.63 -14.56 5.82
CA ILE A 821 39.90 -13.19 5.33
C ILE A 821 41.38 -12.84 5.47
N ASP A 822 42.01 -12.41 4.37
CA ASP A 822 43.32 -11.77 4.42
C ASP A 822 43.18 -10.32 4.93
N VAL A 823 43.42 -10.15 6.23
CA VAL A 823 43.36 -8.84 6.91
C VAL A 823 44.34 -7.84 6.29
N LEU A 824 45.54 -8.28 5.90
CA LEU A 824 46.56 -7.40 5.33
C LEU A 824 46.14 -6.91 3.94
N GLU A 825 45.58 -7.78 3.12
CA GLU A 825 45.03 -7.42 1.81
C GLU A 825 43.87 -6.42 1.94
N LEU A 826 42.93 -6.67 2.87
CA LEU A 826 41.79 -5.79 3.10
C LEU A 826 42.22 -4.38 3.53
N VAL A 827 43.18 -4.28 4.44
CA VAL A 827 43.73 -2.98 4.89
C VAL A 827 44.48 -2.27 3.76
N ARG A 828 45.28 -2.99 2.97
CA ARG A 828 45.97 -2.42 1.80
C ARG A 828 44.99 -1.87 0.77
N GLU A 829 43.93 -2.62 0.48
CA GLU A 829 42.90 -2.22 -0.47
C GLU A 829 42.13 -1.00 0.02
N PHE A 830 41.80 -0.93 1.32
CA PHE A 830 41.21 0.25 1.93
C PHE A 830 42.07 1.50 1.74
N GLU A 831 43.37 1.41 2.06
CA GLU A 831 44.32 2.51 1.88
C GLU A 831 44.49 2.90 0.40
N ARG A 832 44.42 1.93 -0.52
CA ARG A 832 44.43 2.18 -1.97
C ARG A 832 43.21 2.99 -2.41
N ILE A 833 42.00 2.57 -2.02
CA ILE A 833 40.75 3.28 -2.35
C ILE A 833 40.75 4.69 -1.76
N ARG A 834 41.22 4.83 -0.51
CA ARG A 834 41.30 6.11 0.20
C ARG A 834 42.26 7.08 -0.49
N LYS A 835 43.45 6.61 -0.91
CA LYS A 835 44.45 7.43 -1.64
C LYS A 835 44.05 7.73 -3.09
N GLY A 836 43.35 6.82 -3.76
CA GLY A 836 42.92 6.96 -5.16
C GLY A 836 41.92 8.11 -5.39
N LYS A 837 41.06 8.42 -4.41
CA LYS A 837 40.13 9.57 -4.50
C LYS A 837 40.82 10.93 -4.32
N GLY A 838 42.05 10.98 -3.82
CA GLY A 838 42.83 12.22 -3.71
C GLY A 838 43.47 12.70 -5.02
N LYS A 839 43.34 11.95 -6.13
CA LYS A 839 43.95 12.28 -7.44
C LYS A 839 42.96 12.66 -8.54
N GLN A 840 41.66 12.79 -8.23
CA GLN A 840 40.63 13.16 -9.22
C GLN A 840 40.15 14.62 -9.13
N GLU A 841 40.78 15.45 -8.29
CA GLU A 841 40.62 16.91 -8.31
C GLU A 841 42.02 17.56 -8.25
N VAL A 842 42.65 17.71 -9.42
CA VAL A 842 43.60 18.79 -9.74
C VAL A 842 43.26 19.31 -11.12
#